data_AF-A0A940BRT5-F1
#
_entry.id   AF-A0A940BRT5-F1
#
_cell.length_a   1.000
_cell.length_b   1.000
_cell.length_c   1.000
_cell.angle_alpha   90.00
_cell.angle_beta   90.00
_cell.angle_gamma   90.00
#
_symmetry.space_group_name_H-M   'P 1'
#
loop_
_entity.id
_entity.type
_entity.pdbx_description
1 polymer ?
#
loop_
_entity_poly.entity_id
_entity_poly.type
_entity_poly.pdbx_seq_one_letter_code
_entity_poly.pdbx_strand_id
1 'polypeptide(L)'
;MINHIKILLFMFLVAWQTEGYAQIAILENIHWKDEWLLSGDNKLIGTVNATAPMDVKMKCTKELVSDNTWEITWTFTAKRDIPNVHLTASFEHVSKPEWWMIPAVSYNGNVNSRGQEPKNEKRDRQWYTFSYKRTSIPGAIYSEGEDFAIATFGNVPEKAEDDYSCSIQPESNIITHQIVWPEEEMPVSYCAQDQYIPGWRRTYNMKQGETRTLTMYLIVARKETNHNAYRHMLDMAWLMAEPEKLPAPDDNKMWEQSVEFCHRSLWIENDDYMGYLMGLNLDEKGEWQQATRNRYEVGWMGQNISLAVSILYDFIKTGNHVSMDQGLATLDTWADNCQLPNGLFLTQYDAVINKTRCILDACNLGTAAVQFFEADKLVKQLRLVRPGYLGAAWGICNFMLTDQQPNGCYGRGWTMDGKCIEREGGTGAYLIPAMLKAYELYNDNKYLESAKRAYLYYMAFFKKNGFSTDGTLDTRCIDRESAYPLLTSAIGLYKITKDDTYLNDAVDVSYYLSTWLWHYNINYAEGDVLQQYDYKTLGATSVSTQRHYFDTFACRWVNDWRELAKLTDDSQWSEKAEAIWRNSCQLVGDGKLKINGHIRPVGSQSDAYYGSSWQTRATGEEIPPVVSKNRINDWLVAWPCAFRLETLRKTEE
;
A
#
# COMPACT_ATOMS: atom_id res chain seq x y z
N MET A 1 22.77 -19.06 31.10
CA MET A 1 21.52 -19.79 30.76
C MET A 1 20.74 -19.10 29.62
N ILE A 2 21.42 -18.33 28.75
CA ILE A 2 20.83 -17.62 27.60
C ILE A 2 21.32 -18.22 26.25
N ASN A 3 22.35 -19.08 26.28
CA ASN A 3 22.94 -19.71 25.09
C ASN A 3 22.34 -21.08 24.72
N HIS A 4 21.20 -21.47 25.29
CA HIS A 4 20.53 -22.76 24.97
C HIS A 4 19.13 -22.59 24.37
N ILE A 5 18.61 -21.36 24.27
CA ILE A 5 17.29 -21.09 23.66
C ILE A 5 17.42 -20.76 22.16
N LYS A 6 18.57 -20.25 21.69
CA LYS A 6 18.81 -20.01 20.25
C LYS A 6 19.01 -21.29 19.43
N ILE A 7 19.43 -22.40 20.05
CA ILE A 7 19.63 -23.69 19.36
C ILE A 7 18.31 -24.49 19.26
N LEU A 8 17.34 -24.26 20.16
CA LEU A 8 16.03 -24.93 20.10
C LEU A 8 15.09 -24.31 19.05
N LEU A 9 15.25 -23.03 18.69
CA LEU A 9 14.55 -22.47 17.51
C LEU A 9 15.07 -23.08 16.19
N PHE A 10 16.34 -23.49 16.16
CA PHE A 10 16.97 -24.08 14.97
C PHE A 10 16.46 -25.49 14.64
N MET A 11 15.84 -26.20 15.60
CA MET A 11 15.28 -27.55 15.37
C MET A 11 13.78 -27.55 15.04
N PHE A 12 13.06 -26.43 15.18
CA PHE A 12 11.64 -26.35 14.81
C PHE A 12 11.40 -25.93 13.35
N LEU A 13 12.41 -25.42 12.65
CA LEU A 13 12.33 -25.05 11.23
C LEU A 13 12.57 -26.20 10.25
N VAL A 14 12.90 -27.41 10.73
CA VAL A 14 13.20 -28.58 9.86
C VAL A 14 12.01 -29.53 9.69
N ALA A 15 10.85 -29.24 10.29
CA ALA A 15 9.70 -30.15 10.29
C ALA A 15 8.39 -29.52 9.80
N TRP A 16 8.42 -28.73 8.73
CA TRP A 16 7.20 -28.35 7.99
C TRP A 16 7.47 -28.41 6.48
N GLN A 17 7.35 -29.62 5.93
CA GLN A 17 7.14 -29.84 4.49
C GLN A 17 5.63 -29.99 4.28
N THR A 18 4.96 -28.90 3.95
CA THR A 18 3.68 -28.94 3.25
C THR A 18 3.97 -28.89 1.76
N GLU A 19 3.54 -29.93 1.04
CA GLU A 19 3.62 -30.01 -0.42
C GLU A 19 2.88 -28.81 -1.04
N GLY A 20 3.61 -27.88 -1.65
CA GLY A 20 3.02 -26.75 -2.38
C GLY A 20 3.92 -25.52 -2.54
N TYR A 21 4.83 -25.26 -1.60
CA TYR A 21 5.77 -24.13 -1.69
C TYR A 21 7.21 -24.62 -1.68
N ALA A 22 7.96 -24.14 -2.68
CA ALA A 22 9.38 -24.31 -2.95
C ALA A 22 10.19 -25.15 -1.96
N GLN A 23 10.84 -26.21 -2.48
CA GLN A 23 12.12 -26.66 -1.95
C GLN A 23 12.96 -25.41 -1.65
N ILE A 24 13.30 -25.17 -0.38
CA ILE A 24 14.40 -24.29 -0.03
C ILE A 24 15.60 -24.92 -0.71
N ALA A 25 15.92 -24.46 -1.91
CA ALA A 25 17.18 -24.77 -2.55
C ALA A 25 18.22 -24.22 -1.59
N ILE A 26 18.87 -25.11 -0.83
CA ILE A 26 20.01 -24.79 0.01
C ILE A 26 20.92 -23.93 -0.86
N LEU A 27 21.04 -22.64 -0.55
CA LEU A 27 21.95 -21.75 -1.27
C LEU A 27 23.33 -22.39 -1.21
N GLU A 28 23.92 -22.62 -2.37
CA GLU A 28 25.23 -23.24 -2.54
C GLU A 28 26.25 -22.55 -1.64
N ASN A 29 26.73 -23.19 -0.55
CA ASN A 29 27.81 -22.75 0.35
C ASN A 29 28.39 -21.35 0.05
N ILE A 30 27.57 -20.30 0.24
CA ILE A 30 27.96 -18.94 -0.08
C ILE A 30 28.94 -18.50 0.99
N HIS A 31 30.09 -17.97 0.57
CA HIS A 31 31.16 -17.64 1.50
C HIS A 31 31.90 -16.37 1.08
N TRP A 32 32.47 -15.72 2.09
CA TRP A 32 33.32 -14.54 1.90
C TRP A 32 34.78 -14.95 1.70
N LYS A 33 35.44 -14.30 0.76
CA LYS A 33 36.89 -14.24 0.63
C LYS A 33 37.29 -12.77 0.58
N ASP A 34 37.80 -12.26 1.71
CA ASP A 34 38.07 -10.84 1.93
C ASP A 34 36.80 -9.97 1.70
N GLU A 35 36.78 -9.18 0.63
CA GLU A 35 35.66 -8.31 0.24
C GLU A 35 34.75 -8.95 -0.82
N TRP A 36 35.02 -10.19 -1.24
CA TRP A 36 34.31 -10.89 -2.30
C TRP A 36 33.35 -11.93 -1.75
N LEU A 37 32.10 -11.88 -2.20
CA LEU A 37 31.08 -12.88 -1.94
C LEU A 37 31.05 -13.88 -3.09
N LEU A 38 31.28 -15.15 -2.78
CA LEU A 38 31.40 -16.23 -3.76
C LEU A 38 30.32 -17.28 -3.50
N SER A 39 29.78 -17.86 -4.58
CA SER A 39 28.98 -19.09 -4.51
C SER A 39 29.85 -20.30 -4.16
N GLY A 40 29.20 -21.44 -3.86
CA GLY A 40 29.89 -22.68 -3.51
C GLY A 40 30.87 -23.21 -4.57
N ASP A 41 30.69 -22.84 -5.84
CA ASP A 41 31.59 -23.15 -6.96
C ASP A 41 32.67 -22.07 -7.22
N ASN A 42 32.79 -21.09 -6.32
CA ASN A 42 33.70 -19.94 -6.41
C ASN A 42 33.39 -18.93 -7.54
N LYS A 43 32.16 -18.91 -8.08
CA LYS A 43 31.74 -17.80 -8.95
C LYS A 43 31.54 -16.54 -8.11
N LEU A 44 32.01 -15.40 -8.61
CA LEU A 44 31.81 -14.11 -7.96
C LEU A 44 30.34 -13.70 -8.04
N ILE A 45 29.70 -13.55 -6.88
CA ILE A 45 28.35 -13.00 -6.76
C ILE A 45 28.46 -11.47 -6.67
N GLY A 46 29.31 -10.97 -5.79
CA GLY A 46 29.46 -9.53 -5.62
C GLY A 46 30.56 -9.13 -4.66
N THR A 47 30.72 -7.83 -4.48
CA THR A 47 31.75 -7.25 -3.63
C THR A 47 31.18 -6.18 -2.72
N VAL A 48 31.76 -6.02 -1.55
CA VAL A 48 31.45 -4.88 -0.66
C VAL A 48 32.42 -3.74 -0.91
N ASN A 49 31.90 -2.53 -0.97
CA ASN A 49 32.67 -1.31 -1.19
C ASN A 49 32.18 -0.20 -0.27
N ALA A 50 32.99 0.86 -0.15
CA ALA A 50 32.61 2.06 0.57
C ALA A 50 33.47 3.24 0.12
N THR A 51 32.88 4.44 0.13
CA THR A 51 33.58 5.69 -0.19
C THR A 51 33.58 6.61 1.02
N ALA A 52 34.74 7.15 1.36
CA ALA A 52 34.91 8.12 2.43
C ALA A 52 36.04 9.10 2.10
N PRO A 53 36.09 10.30 2.72
CA PRO A 53 37.23 11.19 2.60
C PRO A 53 38.55 10.49 3.01
N MET A 54 39.69 10.90 2.42
CA MET A 54 41.02 10.30 2.70
C MET A 54 41.39 10.26 4.20
N ASP A 55 40.87 11.23 4.95
CA ASP A 55 41.08 11.36 6.39
C ASP A 55 40.13 10.54 7.25
N VAL A 56 39.42 9.57 6.67
CA VAL A 56 38.60 8.60 7.39
C VAL A 56 39.29 7.25 7.37
N LYS A 57 39.40 6.60 8.54
CA LYS A 57 39.79 5.19 8.64
C LYS A 57 38.52 4.35 8.57
N MET A 58 38.55 3.29 7.77
CA MET A 58 37.42 2.39 7.58
C MET A 58 37.73 0.98 8.08
N LYS A 59 36.73 0.32 8.64
CA LYS A 59 36.72 -1.11 8.95
C LYS A 59 35.37 -1.69 8.50
N CYS A 60 35.37 -2.84 7.83
CA CYS A 60 34.17 -3.59 7.46
C CYS A 60 34.13 -4.92 8.21
N THR A 61 32.98 -5.30 8.74
CA THR A 61 32.72 -6.62 9.34
C THR A 61 31.50 -7.24 8.68
N LYS A 62 31.51 -8.56 8.51
CA LYS A 62 30.38 -9.34 7.98
C LYS A 62 30.00 -10.43 8.97
N GLU A 63 28.74 -10.50 9.35
CA GLU A 63 28.19 -11.53 10.23
C GLU A 63 27.00 -12.21 9.54
N LEU A 64 26.97 -13.54 9.55
CA LEU A 64 25.83 -14.29 9.04
C LEU A 64 24.72 -14.27 10.10
N VAL A 65 23.56 -13.70 9.76
CA VAL A 65 22.43 -13.55 10.69
C VAL A 65 21.30 -14.56 10.43
N SER A 66 21.16 -15.04 9.20
CA SER A 66 20.29 -16.16 8.81
C SER A 66 20.89 -16.88 7.59
N ASP A 67 20.29 -18.00 7.16
CA ASP A 67 20.82 -18.89 6.11
C ASP A 67 21.23 -18.18 4.80
N ASN A 68 20.62 -17.04 4.48
CA ASN A 68 20.86 -16.27 3.27
C ASN A 68 21.08 -14.77 3.51
N THR A 69 21.25 -14.36 4.78
CA THR A 69 21.33 -12.95 5.16
C THR A 69 22.61 -12.67 5.95
N TRP A 70 23.34 -11.65 5.53
CA TRP A 70 24.52 -11.13 6.22
C TRP A 70 24.26 -9.71 6.72
N GLU A 71 24.62 -9.44 7.97
CA GLU A 71 24.81 -8.08 8.45
C GLU A 71 26.22 -7.62 8.06
N ILE A 72 26.30 -6.52 7.31
CA ILE A 72 27.56 -5.90 6.89
C ILE A 72 27.65 -4.52 7.52
N THR A 73 28.70 -4.32 8.30
CA THR A 73 28.85 -3.12 9.14
C THR A 73 30.15 -2.42 8.81
N TRP A 74 30.05 -1.17 8.34
CA TRP A 74 31.19 -0.30 8.09
C TRP A 74 31.32 0.72 9.22
N THR A 75 32.48 0.73 9.86
CA THR A 75 32.87 1.71 10.88
C THR A 75 33.84 2.72 10.28
N PHE A 76 33.44 4.00 10.29
CA PHE A 76 34.19 5.13 9.77
C PHE A 76 34.68 5.99 10.94
N THR A 77 36.00 6.11 11.12
CA THR A 77 36.60 6.93 12.18
C THR A 77 37.38 8.09 11.58
N ALA A 78 37.03 9.32 11.95
CA ALA A 78 37.70 10.52 11.45
C ALA A 78 39.10 10.69 12.08
N LYS A 79 40.13 10.86 11.24
CA LYS A 79 41.53 11.08 11.67
C LYS A 79 41.79 12.53 12.08
N ARG A 80 40.94 13.46 11.66
CA ARG A 80 40.91 14.89 12.00
C ARG A 80 39.48 15.41 11.92
N ASP A 81 39.25 16.68 12.27
CA ASP A 81 37.96 17.33 12.02
C ASP A 81 37.67 17.37 10.50
N ILE A 82 36.51 16.86 10.09
CA ILE A 82 36.06 16.78 8.70
C ILE A 82 34.75 17.56 8.57
N PRO A 83 34.76 18.72 7.90
CA PRO A 83 33.52 19.44 7.60
C PRO A 83 32.76 18.75 6.46
N ASN A 84 31.43 18.80 6.53
CA ASN A 84 30.52 18.32 5.48
C ASN A 84 30.86 16.91 4.98
N VAL A 85 31.03 15.97 5.92
CA VAL A 85 31.38 14.59 5.60
C VAL A 85 30.30 13.93 4.73
N HIS A 86 30.73 13.05 3.83
CA HIS A 86 29.85 12.22 3.01
C HIS A 86 30.46 10.83 2.90
N LEU A 87 29.70 9.83 3.32
CA LEU A 87 30.09 8.43 3.41
C LEU A 87 29.13 7.59 2.59
N THR A 88 29.65 6.60 1.88
CA THR A 88 28.82 5.58 1.24
C THR A 88 29.30 4.19 1.61
N ALA A 89 28.36 3.25 1.69
CA ALA A 89 28.61 1.83 1.82
C ALA A 89 27.76 1.11 0.77
N SER A 90 28.36 0.16 0.04
CA SER A 90 27.67 -0.50 -1.06
C SER A 90 27.99 -1.97 -1.17
N PHE A 91 27.05 -2.69 -1.76
CA PHE A 91 27.25 -4.02 -2.32
C PHE A 91 27.10 -3.93 -3.84
N GLU A 92 28.10 -4.42 -4.57
CA GLU A 92 28.13 -4.47 -6.03
C GLU A 92 27.84 -5.91 -6.46
N HIS A 93 26.61 -6.15 -6.92
CA HIS A 93 26.22 -7.43 -7.51
C HIS A 93 26.83 -7.53 -8.92
N VAL A 94 27.71 -8.49 -9.16
CA VAL A 94 28.39 -8.69 -10.45
C VAL A 94 27.49 -9.53 -11.36
N SER A 95 26.50 -8.87 -11.93
CA SER A 95 25.58 -9.44 -12.91
C SER A 95 25.02 -8.35 -13.82
N LYS A 96 24.62 -8.74 -15.02
CA LYS A 96 23.75 -7.91 -15.84
C LYS A 96 22.40 -7.69 -15.11
N PRO A 97 21.89 -6.44 -15.02
CA PRO A 97 20.58 -6.16 -14.44
C PRO A 97 19.45 -6.62 -15.35
N GLU A 98 18.49 -7.36 -14.79
CA GLU A 98 17.29 -7.79 -15.50
C GLU A 98 16.02 -7.13 -14.94
N TRP A 99 15.98 -6.90 -13.63
CA TRP A 99 14.88 -6.21 -12.94
C TRP A 99 15.38 -5.59 -11.63
N TRP A 100 14.72 -4.54 -11.14
CA TRP A 100 15.04 -3.95 -9.84
C TRP A 100 13.88 -3.16 -9.24
N MET A 101 13.92 -2.94 -7.93
CA MET A 101 13.03 -2.01 -7.25
C MET A 101 13.67 -1.31 -6.05
N ILE A 102 13.09 -0.17 -5.72
CA ILE A 102 13.14 0.45 -4.39
C ILE A 102 11.68 0.41 -3.87
N PRO A 103 11.35 -0.41 -2.87
CA PRO A 103 9.97 -0.60 -2.40
C PRO A 103 9.23 0.72 -2.14
N ALA A 104 7.98 0.81 -2.59
CA ALA A 104 7.11 2.00 -2.58
C ALA A 104 7.57 3.23 -3.41
N VAL A 105 8.78 3.21 -3.98
CA VAL A 105 9.37 4.36 -4.70
C VAL A 105 9.49 4.09 -6.19
N SER A 106 10.08 2.97 -6.57
CA SER A 106 10.40 2.68 -7.96
C SER A 106 10.37 1.18 -8.24
N TYR A 107 9.60 0.79 -9.26
CA TYR A 107 9.54 -0.59 -9.75
C TYR A 107 10.00 -0.58 -11.19
N ASN A 108 11.22 -1.10 -11.42
CA ASN A 108 11.92 -1.08 -12.70
C ASN A 108 11.92 0.32 -13.36
N GLY A 109 12.19 1.35 -12.56
CA GLY A 109 12.27 2.73 -13.03
C GLY A 109 10.93 3.41 -13.34
N ASN A 110 9.79 2.83 -12.98
CA ASN A 110 8.45 3.43 -13.17
C ASN A 110 8.15 3.82 -14.64
N VAL A 111 8.84 3.23 -15.61
CA VAL A 111 8.78 3.66 -17.02
C VAL A 111 7.41 3.45 -17.67
N ASN A 112 6.57 2.60 -17.07
CA ASN A 112 5.24 2.29 -17.55
C ASN A 112 4.16 3.27 -17.08
N SER A 113 4.42 4.12 -16.08
CA SER A 113 3.44 5.11 -15.64
C SER A 113 3.42 6.35 -16.55
N ARG A 114 2.28 7.03 -16.62
CA ARG A 114 2.11 8.28 -17.38
C ARG A 114 2.45 9.56 -16.62
N GLY A 115 2.68 9.45 -15.30
CA GLY A 115 3.07 10.57 -14.45
C GLY A 115 4.51 11.02 -14.64
N GLN A 116 4.89 12.03 -13.86
CA GLN A 116 6.24 12.59 -13.79
C GLN A 116 6.92 12.26 -12.46
N GLU A 117 6.47 11.23 -11.73
CA GLU A 117 7.23 10.67 -10.62
C GLU A 117 8.62 10.20 -11.08
N PRO A 118 9.58 9.97 -10.15
CA PRO A 118 10.94 9.59 -10.53
C PRO A 118 10.96 8.44 -11.53
N LYS A 119 11.56 8.70 -12.71
CA LYS A 119 11.66 7.76 -13.82
C LYS A 119 13.09 7.30 -14.00
N ASN A 120 13.25 6.02 -14.33
CA ASN A 120 14.54 5.36 -14.49
C ASN A 120 15.36 5.43 -13.19
N GLU A 121 16.65 5.14 -13.31
CA GLU A 121 17.64 5.13 -12.25
C GLU A 121 18.39 6.48 -12.10
N LYS A 122 18.27 7.36 -13.10
CA LYS A 122 18.99 8.64 -13.18
C LYS A 122 18.10 9.80 -13.60
N ARG A 123 18.48 10.99 -13.15
CA ARG A 123 18.07 12.28 -13.72
C ARG A 123 19.29 13.15 -13.94
N ASP A 124 19.35 13.84 -15.07
CA ASP A 124 20.47 14.71 -15.43
C ASP A 124 21.86 14.03 -15.26
N ARG A 125 21.93 12.74 -15.63
CA ARG A 125 23.09 11.84 -15.51
C ARG A 125 23.54 11.52 -14.07
N GLN A 126 22.81 11.98 -13.06
CA GLN A 126 23.05 11.68 -11.65
C GLN A 126 22.09 10.59 -11.18
N TRP A 127 22.60 9.65 -10.39
CA TRP A 127 21.80 8.61 -9.77
C TRP A 127 20.82 9.24 -8.77
N TYR A 128 19.60 8.72 -8.72
CA TYR A 128 18.69 9.12 -7.66
C TYR A 128 19.19 8.61 -6.30
N THR A 129 19.07 9.47 -5.29
CA THR A 129 19.17 9.09 -3.89
C THR A 129 17.85 9.40 -3.20
N PHE A 130 17.37 8.47 -2.38
CA PHE A 130 16.10 8.60 -1.66
C PHE A 130 16.34 8.41 -0.18
N SER A 131 15.83 9.33 0.65
CA SER A 131 15.77 9.14 2.10
C SER A 131 15.14 7.79 2.46
N TYR A 132 15.68 7.11 3.48
CA TYR A 132 15.08 5.88 4.01
C TYR A 132 13.60 6.07 4.39
N LYS A 133 13.15 7.30 4.70
CA LYS A 133 11.75 7.63 5.03
C LYS A 133 10.79 7.44 3.86
N ARG A 134 11.29 7.29 2.63
CA ARG A 134 10.49 7.00 1.43
C ARG A 134 10.29 5.51 1.15
N THR A 135 11.09 4.68 1.79
CA THR A 135 11.08 3.24 1.54
C THR A 135 10.32 2.55 2.65
N SER A 136 9.46 1.60 2.28
CA SER A 136 8.66 0.79 3.22
C SER A 136 9.48 -0.13 4.13
N ILE A 137 10.73 -0.38 3.74
CA ILE A 137 11.76 -1.07 4.52
C ILE A 137 12.99 -0.15 4.50
N PRO A 138 13.71 0.10 5.62
CA PRO A 138 14.66 1.20 5.73
C PRO A 138 15.77 1.20 4.66
N GLY A 139 15.66 2.07 3.66
CA GLY A 139 16.59 2.19 2.54
C GLY A 139 16.70 0.93 1.69
N ALA A 140 15.61 0.17 1.58
CA ALA A 140 15.63 -1.11 0.88
C ALA A 140 15.82 -0.96 -0.63
N ILE A 141 16.58 -1.89 -1.18
CA ILE A 141 16.87 -2.02 -2.60
C ILE A 141 16.82 -3.51 -2.95
N TYR A 142 16.17 -3.86 -4.05
CA TYR A 142 16.16 -5.22 -4.59
C TYR A 142 16.54 -5.20 -6.07
N SER A 143 17.30 -6.20 -6.52
CA SER A 143 17.63 -6.40 -7.92
C SER A 143 17.73 -7.88 -8.30
N GLU A 144 17.48 -8.14 -9.58
CA GLU A 144 17.66 -9.45 -10.20
C GLU A 144 18.79 -9.38 -11.22
N GLY A 145 19.74 -10.28 -11.04
CA GLY A 145 20.74 -10.63 -12.03
C GLY A 145 20.35 -11.87 -12.83
N GLU A 146 21.32 -12.48 -13.48
CA GLU A 146 21.12 -13.68 -14.30
C GLU A 146 20.79 -14.92 -13.43
N ASP A 147 21.56 -15.12 -12.36
CA ASP A 147 21.48 -16.32 -11.51
C ASP A 147 20.95 -16.06 -10.10
N PHE A 148 21.13 -14.83 -9.61
CA PHE A 148 20.86 -14.43 -8.23
C PHE A 148 19.97 -13.20 -8.19
N ALA A 149 19.12 -13.14 -7.17
CA ALA A 149 18.45 -11.95 -6.73
C ALA A 149 19.12 -11.45 -5.45
N ILE A 150 19.34 -10.14 -5.38
CA ILE A 150 20.01 -9.48 -4.28
C ILE A 150 19.07 -8.45 -3.68
N ALA A 151 18.95 -8.48 -2.35
CA ALA A 151 18.27 -7.43 -1.62
C ALA A 151 19.17 -6.85 -0.55
N THR A 152 19.02 -5.56 -0.28
CA THR A 152 19.72 -4.87 0.80
C THR A 152 18.79 -3.92 1.52
N PHE A 153 18.91 -3.81 2.84
CA PHE A 153 18.29 -2.73 3.62
C PHE A 153 19.16 -2.37 4.82
N GLY A 154 18.93 -1.22 5.45
CA GLY A 154 19.69 -0.77 6.62
C GLY A 154 18.90 -0.87 7.94
N ASN A 155 19.53 -0.45 9.03
CA ASN A 155 18.86 -0.31 10.33
C ASN A 155 17.90 0.88 10.33
N VAL A 156 16.87 0.84 11.17
CA VAL A 156 16.06 2.03 11.46
C VAL A 156 16.93 3.04 12.22
N PRO A 157 17.10 4.27 11.72
CA PRO A 157 17.82 5.32 12.46
C PRO A 157 17.17 5.64 13.81
N GLU A 158 17.95 5.60 14.89
CA GLU A 158 17.48 5.95 16.23
C GLU A 158 17.41 7.46 16.45
N LYS A 159 18.20 8.24 15.69
CA LYS A 159 18.25 9.71 15.80
C LYS A 159 18.36 10.33 14.42
N ALA A 160 17.94 11.60 14.32
CA ALA A 160 18.00 12.37 13.10
C ALA A 160 19.43 12.53 12.53
N GLU A 161 20.47 12.40 13.35
CA GLU A 161 21.87 12.41 12.90
C GLU A 161 22.30 11.11 12.21
N ASP A 162 21.57 10.02 12.42
CA ASP A 162 21.82 8.71 11.82
C ASP A 162 20.98 8.50 10.54
N ASP A 163 20.09 9.45 10.21
CA ASP A 163 19.29 9.43 8.98
C ASP A 163 20.20 9.28 7.75
N TYR A 164 19.84 8.36 6.85
CA TYR A 164 20.59 8.04 5.63
C TYR A 164 19.66 7.91 4.41
N SER A 165 20.26 7.74 3.25
CA SER A 165 19.57 7.53 1.98
C SER A 165 20.04 6.26 1.28
N CYS A 166 19.25 5.80 0.33
CA CYS A 166 19.56 4.65 -0.51
C CYS A 166 19.63 5.06 -1.98
N SER A 167 20.38 4.30 -2.77
CA SER A 167 20.52 4.46 -4.22
C SER A 167 20.76 3.12 -4.87
N ILE A 168 20.08 2.88 -5.99
CA ILE A 168 20.39 1.77 -6.87
C ILE A 168 21.07 2.28 -8.14
N GLN A 169 22.15 1.61 -8.54
CA GLN A 169 22.94 2.01 -9.71
C GLN A 169 23.16 0.81 -10.64
N PRO A 170 22.15 0.43 -11.45
CA PRO A 170 22.31 -0.62 -12.44
C PRO A 170 23.19 -0.12 -13.60
N GLU A 171 24.30 -0.79 -13.83
CA GLU A 171 25.19 -0.63 -14.97
C GLU A 171 25.20 -1.90 -15.82
N SER A 172 26.05 -1.97 -16.86
CA SER A 172 25.98 -3.07 -17.84
C SER A 172 26.14 -4.49 -17.27
N ASN A 173 27.01 -4.67 -16.28
CA ASN A 173 27.31 -5.98 -15.65
C ASN A 173 27.48 -5.88 -14.12
N ILE A 174 27.07 -4.75 -13.54
CA ILE A 174 27.16 -4.51 -12.10
C ILE A 174 25.87 -3.81 -11.68
N ILE A 175 25.32 -4.21 -10.53
CA ILE A 175 24.19 -3.54 -9.90
C ILE A 175 24.62 -3.11 -8.51
N THR A 176 24.82 -1.81 -8.31
CA THR A 176 25.26 -1.29 -7.02
C THR A 176 24.06 -0.96 -6.15
N HIS A 177 23.98 -1.59 -4.99
CA HIS A 177 23.10 -1.23 -3.90
C HIS A 177 23.89 -0.36 -2.93
N GLN A 178 23.46 0.88 -2.69
CA GLN A 178 24.24 1.85 -1.92
C GLN A 178 23.42 2.50 -0.82
N ILE A 179 24.02 2.55 0.38
CA ILE A 179 23.63 3.42 1.50
C ILE A 179 24.51 4.68 1.45
N VAL A 180 23.89 5.84 1.64
CA VAL A 180 24.50 7.17 1.58
C VAL A 180 24.21 7.92 2.88
N TRP A 181 25.24 8.42 3.55
CA TRP A 181 25.11 9.22 4.76
C TRP A 181 25.99 10.48 4.71
N PRO A 182 25.55 11.63 5.22
CA PRO A 182 24.22 11.92 5.80
C PRO A 182 23.05 11.84 4.80
N GLU A 183 21.81 11.77 5.31
CA GLU A 183 20.57 11.79 4.53
C GLU A 183 20.59 12.85 3.42
N GLU A 184 20.16 12.44 2.22
CA GLU A 184 20.03 13.28 1.04
C GLU A 184 18.90 12.83 0.09
N GLU A 185 18.43 13.75 -0.75
CA GLU A 185 17.62 13.43 -1.91
C GLU A 185 18.18 14.18 -3.13
N MET A 186 18.87 13.46 -4.00
CA MET A 186 19.58 13.99 -5.17
C MET A 186 19.14 13.29 -6.45
N PRO A 187 19.28 13.92 -7.63
CA PRO A 187 19.64 15.34 -7.83
C PRO A 187 18.47 16.31 -7.54
N VAL A 188 17.29 15.77 -7.25
CA VAL A 188 16.05 16.49 -6.94
C VAL A 188 15.29 15.75 -5.87
N SER A 189 14.44 16.44 -5.12
CA SER A 189 13.52 15.81 -4.17
C SER A 189 12.09 15.85 -4.72
N TYR A 190 11.44 14.69 -4.83
CA TYR A 190 10.07 14.54 -5.34
C TYR A 190 9.07 14.87 -4.23
N CYS A 191 8.62 16.12 -4.18
CA CYS A 191 7.97 16.68 -3.00
C CYS A 191 6.45 16.83 -3.13
N ALA A 192 5.86 16.72 -4.31
CA ALA A 192 4.42 16.68 -4.51
C ALA A 192 4.11 16.01 -5.85
N GLN A 193 2.82 15.76 -6.13
CA GLN A 193 2.40 15.12 -7.38
C GLN A 193 3.00 15.85 -8.59
N ASP A 194 3.82 15.12 -9.34
CA ASP A 194 4.56 15.55 -10.54
C ASP A 194 5.44 16.79 -10.34
N GLN A 195 5.85 17.07 -9.10
CA GLN A 195 6.58 18.25 -8.74
C GLN A 195 7.85 17.91 -7.97
N TYR A 196 8.88 18.71 -8.24
CA TYR A 196 10.22 18.54 -7.69
C TYR A 196 10.71 19.86 -7.12
N ILE A 197 11.49 19.78 -6.07
CA ILE A 197 12.35 20.87 -5.58
C ILE A 197 13.82 20.51 -5.84
N PRO A 198 14.75 21.49 -5.73
CA PRO A 198 16.18 21.20 -5.78
C PRO A 198 16.57 20.07 -4.83
N GLY A 199 17.54 19.25 -5.25
CA GLY A 199 18.09 18.22 -4.39
C GLY A 199 18.79 18.83 -3.18
N TRP A 200 18.82 18.07 -2.09
CA TRP A 200 19.39 18.51 -0.82
C TRP A 200 20.19 17.39 -0.18
N ARG A 201 21.14 17.79 0.67
CA ARG A 201 21.95 16.89 1.50
C ARG A 201 22.10 17.50 2.88
N ARG A 202 21.95 16.69 3.93
CA ARG A 202 22.27 17.14 5.29
C ARG A 202 23.76 17.36 5.43
N THR A 203 24.10 18.45 6.10
CA THR A 203 25.47 18.76 6.45
C THR A 203 25.80 18.17 7.82
N TYR A 204 26.88 17.39 7.89
CA TYR A 204 27.42 16.89 9.14
C TYR A 204 28.93 17.16 9.23
N ASN A 205 29.40 17.56 10.40
CA ASN A 205 30.83 17.80 10.67
C ASN A 205 31.34 16.76 11.66
N MET A 206 32.15 15.81 11.20
CA MET A 206 32.75 14.83 12.09
C MET A 206 33.94 15.41 12.83
N LYS A 207 34.03 15.15 14.13
CA LYS A 207 35.18 15.52 14.96
C LYS A 207 36.28 14.49 14.89
N GLN A 208 37.52 14.92 15.10
CA GLN A 208 38.65 14.00 15.22
C GLN A 208 38.35 12.90 16.26
N GLY A 209 38.50 11.64 15.86
CA GLY A 209 38.21 10.47 16.69
C GLY A 209 36.74 10.06 16.73
N GLU A 210 35.82 10.89 16.23
CA GLU A 210 34.41 10.52 16.09
C GLU A 210 34.28 9.33 15.13
N THR A 211 33.37 8.43 15.50
CA THR A 211 33.06 7.23 14.73
C THR A 211 31.61 7.24 14.28
N ARG A 212 31.38 6.85 13.03
CA ARG A 212 30.06 6.64 12.44
C ARG A 212 29.97 5.24 11.87
N THR A 213 28.80 4.63 12.00
CA THR A 213 28.56 3.26 11.54
C THR A 213 27.44 3.24 10.53
N LEU A 214 27.65 2.55 9.40
CA LEU A 214 26.60 2.22 8.44
C LEU A 214 26.44 0.70 8.43
N THR A 215 25.19 0.24 8.49
CA THR A 215 24.85 -1.19 8.51
C THR A 215 23.95 -1.52 7.33
N MET A 216 24.24 -2.63 6.66
CA MET A 216 23.46 -3.18 5.55
C MET A 216 23.20 -4.66 5.81
N TYR A 217 21.94 -5.06 5.83
CA TYR A 217 21.55 -6.46 5.70
C TYR A 217 21.55 -6.81 4.23
N LEU A 218 22.38 -7.76 3.82
CA LEU A 218 22.47 -8.30 2.47
C LEU A 218 21.78 -9.65 2.43
N ILE A 219 20.76 -9.79 1.59
CA ILE A 219 20.02 -11.01 1.34
C ILE A 219 20.39 -11.51 -0.06
N VAL A 220 20.80 -12.77 -0.16
CA VAL A 220 21.15 -13.40 -1.43
C VAL A 220 20.24 -14.59 -1.68
N ALA A 221 19.47 -14.55 -2.75
CA ALA A 221 18.60 -15.64 -3.16
C ALA A 221 18.94 -16.08 -4.59
N ARG A 222 18.57 -17.30 -4.95
CA ARG A 222 18.50 -17.67 -6.38
C ARG A 222 17.42 -16.82 -7.04
N LYS A 223 17.63 -16.46 -8.31
CA LYS A 223 16.59 -15.81 -9.08
C LYS A 223 15.36 -16.73 -9.15
N GLU A 224 14.19 -16.20 -8.82
CA GLU A 224 12.91 -16.91 -8.89
C GLU A 224 12.07 -16.40 -10.07
N THR A 225 11.11 -17.22 -10.50
CA THR A 225 10.15 -16.83 -11.54
C THR A 225 9.21 -15.71 -11.04
N ASN A 226 8.64 -14.94 -11.97
CA ASN A 226 7.66 -13.88 -11.69
C ASN A 226 8.15 -12.80 -10.71
N HIS A 227 9.47 -12.66 -10.58
CA HIS A 227 10.13 -11.75 -9.65
C HIS A 227 9.94 -12.09 -8.16
N ASN A 228 9.56 -13.31 -7.79
CA ASN A 228 9.15 -13.63 -6.41
C ASN A 228 10.28 -13.59 -5.35
N ALA A 229 11.55 -13.50 -5.74
CA ALA A 229 12.67 -13.58 -4.79
C ALA A 229 12.76 -12.39 -3.81
N TYR A 230 12.06 -11.28 -4.05
CA TYR A 230 12.01 -10.19 -3.08
C TYR A 230 11.28 -10.56 -1.78
N ARG A 231 10.52 -11.67 -1.76
CA ARG A 231 9.88 -12.20 -0.54
C ARG A 231 10.88 -12.47 0.58
N HIS A 232 12.08 -12.94 0.26
CA HIS A 232 13.14 -13.20 1.24
C HIS A 232 13.55 -11.93 2.00
N MET A 233 13.59 -10.79 1.30
CA MET A 233 13.82 -9.48 1.93
C MET A 233 12.66 -9.09 2.83
N LEU A 234 11.41 -9.29 2.38
CA LEU A 234 10.21 -8.92 3.13
C LEU A 234 10.02 -9.78 4.38
N ASP A 235 10.29 -11.08 4.30
CA ASP A 235 10.23 -12.00 5.43
C ASP A 235 11.29 -11.62 6.48
N MET A 236 12.53 -11.37 6.05
CA MET A 236 13.61 -10.94 6.94
C MET A 236 13.35 -9.56 7.54
N ALA A 237 12.91 -8.58 6.74
CA ALA A 237 12.57 -7.26 7.24
C ALA A 237 11.42 -7.29 8.25
N TRP A 238 10.40 -8.14 8.01
CA TRP A 238 9.29 -8.31 8.93
C TRP A 238 9.71 -9.02 10.23
N LEU A 239 10.56 -10.06 10.13
CA LEU A 239 11.12 -10.74 11.30
C LEU A 239 11.95 -9.80 12.18
N MET A 240 12.63 -8.83 11.56
CA MET A 240 13.45 -7.82 12.22
C MET A 240 12.66 -6.59 12.67
N ALA A 241 11.44 -6.41 12.17
CA ALA A 241 10.57 -5.37 12.67
C ALA A 241 10.40 -5.60 14.17
N GLU A 242 10.73 -4.60 14.99
CA GLU A 242 10.29 -4.60 16.38
C GLU A 242 8.87 -4.03 16.38
N PRO A 243 7.79 -4.84 16.42
CA PRO A 243 6.47 -4.29 16.59
C PRO A 243 6.40 -3.72 18.01
N GLU A 244 6.70 -2.42 18.15
CA GLU A 244 6.10 -1.65 19.22
C GLU A 244 4.60 -1.79 19.00
N LYS A 245 3.96 -2.64 19.81
CA LYS A 245 2.53 -2.90 19.70
C LYS A 245 1.84 -1.63 20.20
N LEU A 246 1.55 -0.71 19.27
CA LEU A 246 0.49 0.29 19.40
C LEU A 246 -0.64 -0.33 20.21
N PRO A 247 -1.29 0.32 21.18
CA PRO A 247 -2.43 -0.27 21.86
C PRO A 247 -3.47 -0.76 20.84
N ALA A 248 -4.09 -1.91 21.11
CA ALA A 248 -5.16 -2.39 20.23
C ALA A 248 -6.28 -1.35 20.23
N PRO A 249 -6.80 -0.94 19.07
CA PRO A 249 -7.96 -0.06 19.04
C PRO A 249 -9.14 -0.78 19.72
N ASP A 250 -10.00 0.01 20.35
CA ASP A 250 -11.28 -0.49 20.85
C ASP A 250 -12.26 -0.54 19.67
N ASP A 251 -12.48 -1.75 19.15
CA ASP A 251 -13.31 -2.00 17.97
C ASP A 251 -14.75 -1.49 18.14
N ASN A 252 -15.33 -1.60 19.34
CA ASN A 252 -16.68 -1.08 19.61
C ASN A 252 -16.68 0.45 19.57
N LYS A 253 -15.69 1.09 20.20
CA LYS A 253 -15.54 2.54 20.14
C LYS A 253 -15.30 3.01 18.70
N MET A 254 -14.48 2.30 17.93
CA MET A 254 -14.23 2.62 16.51
C MET A 254 -15.50 2.49 15.66
N TRP A 255 -16.33 1.50 15.94
CA TRP A 255 -17.66 1.35 15.33
C TRP A 255 -18.55 2.56 15.65
N GLU A 256 -18.75 2.84 16.95
CA GLU A 256 -19.61 3.93 17.44
C GLU A 256 -19.19 5.29 16.88
N GLN A 257 -17.89 5.60 16.90
CA GLN A 257 -17.37 6.86 16.38
C GLN A 257 -17.57 6.96 14.86
N SER A 258 -17.32 5.89 14.12
CA SER A 258 -17.51 5.85 12.66
C SER A 258 -18.99 6.02 12.27
N VAL A 259 -19.91 5.37 12.99
CA VAL A 259 -21.35 5.54 12.82
C VAL A 259 -21.79 6.99 13.12
N GLU A 260 -21.28 7.59 14.20
CA GLU A 260 -21.57 8.98 14.54
C GLU A 260 -21.06 9.96 13.46
N PHE A 261 -19.90 9.70 12.86
CA PHE A 261 -19.41 10.50 11.74
C PHE A 261 -20.37 10.47 10.55
N CYS A 262 -20.89 9.29 10.22
CA CYS A 262 -21.88 9.13 9.16
C CYS A 262 -23.16 9.93 9.46
N HIS A 263 -23.72 9.77 10.66
CA HIS A 263 -24.97 10.43 11.05
C HIS A 263 -24.87 11.95 11.17
N ARG A 264 -23.79 12.46 11.77
CA ARG A 264 -23.69 13.87 12.16
C ARG A 264 -22.95 14.74 11.17
N SER A 265 -21.99 14.16 10.46
CA SER A 265 -21.04 14.92 9.65
C SER A 265 -21.28 14.71 8.16
N LEU A 266 -21.49 13.45 7.73
CA LEU A 266 -21.60 13.12 6.31
C LEU A 266 -23.04 13.09 5.79
N TRP A 267 -24.02 12.79 6.64
CA TRP A 267 -25.42 12.70 6.23
C TRP A 267 -25.92 14.02 5.65
N ILE A 268 -26.63 13.91 4.53
CA ILE A 268 -27.38 14.99 3.91
C ILE A 268 -28.74 14.49 3.46
N GLU A 269 -29.74 15.32 3.67
CA GLU A 269 -31.12 15.09 3.26
C GLU A 269 -31.67 16.40 2.71
N ASN A 270 -32.00 16.39 1.41
CA ASN A 270 -32.68 17.49 0.73
C ASN A 270 -33.55 16.92 -0.40
N ASP A 271 -34.31 17.80 -1.06
CA ASP A 271 -35.28 17.42 -2.10
C ASP A 271 -34.65 16.62 -3.27
N ASP A 272 -33.36 16.82 -3.56
CA ASP A 272 -32.68 16.20 -4.69
C ASP A 272 -31.86 14.96 -4.32
N TYR A 273 -31.50 14.77 -3.04
CA TYR A 273 -30.59 13.73 -2.59
C TYR A 273 -30.71 13.38 -1.09
N MET A 274 -30.70 12.09 -0.80
CA MET A 274 -30.53 11.52 0.54
C MET A 274 -29.35 10.56 0.54
N GLY A 275 -28.33 10.82 1.36
CA GLY A 275 -27.15 9.96 1.42
C GLY A 275 -25.97 10.61 2.14
N TYR A 276 -24.77 10.17 1.80
CA TYR A 276 -23.54 10.64 2.43
C TYR A 276 -22.70 11.48 1.47
N LEU A 277 -22.04 12.48 2.03
CA LEU A 277 -21.04 13.29 1.34
C LEU A 277 -19.70 12.58 1.28
N MET A 278 -18.91 12.91 0.26
CA MET A 278 -17.55 12.40 0.09
C MET A 278 -16.60 12.86 1.21
N GLY A 279 -16.89 13.96 1.90
CA GLY A 279 -16.09 14.40 3.04
C GLY A 279 -16.38 15.82 3.50
N LEU A 280 -15.53 16.29 4.41
CA LEU A 280 -15.54 17.64 4.96
C LEU A 280 -14.27 18.40 4.56
N ASN A 281 -14.41 19.72 4.44
CA ASN A 281 -13.31 20.67 4.28
C ASN A 281 -13.45 21.79 5.30
N LEU A 282 -12.38 22.55 5.52
CA LEU A 282 -12.46 23.81 6.26
C LEU A 282 -13.08 24.90 5.39
N ASP A 283 -13.92 25.75 5.98
CA ASP A 283 -14.38 27.01 5.39
C ASP A 283 -13.34 28.14 5.55
N GLU A 284 -13.65 29.33 5.04
CA GLU A 284 -12.77 30.51 5.17
C GLU A 284 -12.52 30.96 6.62
N LYS A 285 -13.36 30.52 7.57
CA LYS A 285 -13.24 30.80 9.00
C LYS A 285 -12.51 29.70 9.77
N GLY A 286 -12.17 28.59 9.10
CA GLY A 286 -11.53 27.44 9.73
C GLY A 286 -12.51 26.50 10.45
N GLU A 287 -13.79 26.55 10.10
CA GLU A 287 -14.82 25.63 10.62
C GLU A 287 -15.06 24.48 9.63
N TRP A 288 -15.39 23.30 10.16
CA TRP A 288 -15.72 22.15 9.33
C TRP A 288 -17.03 22.36 8.60
N GLN A 289 -16.99 22.24 7.28
CA GLN A 289 -18.15 22.24 6.43
C GLN A 289 -18.15 21.03 5.50
N GLN A 290 -19.35 20.60 5.15
CA GLN A 290 -19.59 19.58 4.15
C GLN A 290 -19.00 20.02 2.79
N ALA A 291 -18.40 19.08 2.05
CA ALA A 291 -17.80 19.37 0.76
C ALA A 291 -18.82 19.95 -0.23
N THR A 292 -18.41 20.99 -0.98
CA THR A 292 -19.29 21.73 -1.90
C THR A 292 -19.13 21.35 -3.36
N ARG A 293 -18.15 20.50 -3.70
CA ARG A 293 -17.86 20.03 -5.07
C ARG A 293 -17.63 18.52 -5.06
N ASN A 294 -17.95 17.84 -6.18
CA ASN A 294 -17.83 16.39 -6.37
C ASN A 294 -18.33 15.63 -5.12
N ARG A 295 -19.59 15.87 -4.79
CA ARG A 295 -20.13 15.66 -3.45
C ARG A 295 -20.45 14.19 -3.19
N TYR A 296 -20.84 13.46 -4.23
CA TYR A 296 -21.47 12.15 -4.10
C TYR A 296 -20.87 11.15 -5.07
N GLU A 297 -20.18 10.16 -4.53
CA GLU A 297 -19.57 9.07 -5.30
C GLU A 297 -19.98 7.72 -4.71
N VAL A 298 -20.34 6.79 -5.59
CA VAL A 298 -20.93 5.49 -5.22
C VAL A 298 -19.94 4.59 -4.46
N GLY A 299 -18.66 4.63 -4.88
CA GLY A 299 -17.53 3.87 -4.36
C GLY A 299 -16.30 4.77 -4.22
N TRP A 300 -15.11 4.25 -4.56
CA TRP A 300 -13.80 4.91 -4.49
C TRP A 300 -13.61 5.87 -3.29
N MET A 301 -13.69 7.20 -3.45
CA MET A 301 -13.51 8.15 -2.33
C MET A 301 -14.81 8.38 -1.54
N GLY A 302 -15.97 8.32 -2.19
CA GLY A 302 -17.27 8.58 -1.55
C GLY A 302 -17.86 7.42 -0.77
N GLN A 303 -17.64 6.18 -1.23
CA GLN A 303 -18.07 4.93 -0.58
C GLN A 303 -19.55 4.90 -0.12
N ASN A 304 -20.44 5.63 -0.82
CA ASN A 304 -21.82 5.82 -0.38
C ASN A 304 -22.56 4.52 -0.10
N ILE A 305 -22.42 3.52 -0.98
CA ILE A 305 -23.14 2.25 -0.83
C ILE A 305 -22.52 1.40 0.29
N SER A 306 -21.18 1.37 0.43
CA SER A 306 -20.52 0.65 1.53
C SER A 306 -20.88 1.24 2.91
N LEU A 307 -20.95 2.58 3.00
CA LEU A 307 -21.43 3.28 4.19
C LEU A 307 -22.89 2.92 4.48
N ALA A 308 -23.78 3.01 3.48
CA ALA A 308 -25.19 2.72 3.68
C ALA A 308 -25.44 1.27 4.11
N VAL A 309 -24.70 0.30 3.55
CA VAL A 309 -24.74 -1.10 3.98
C VAL A 309 -24.28 -1.24 5.43
N SER A 310 -23.19 -0.57 5.81
CA SER A 310 -22.66 -0.65 7.17
C SER A 310 -23.57 0.04 8.20
N ILE A 311 -24.21 1.15 7.82
CA ILE A 311 -25.20 1.85 8.65
C ILE A 311 -26.49 1.01 8.74
N LEU A 312 -26.95 0.37 7.67
CA LEU A 312 -28.06 -0.58 7.78
C LEU A 312 -27.72 -1.77 8.69
N TYR A 313 -26.48 -2.26 8.66
CA TYR A 313 -26.01 -3.29 9.58
C TYR A 313 -25.95 -2.79 11.03
N ASP A 314 -25.62 -1.52 11.27
CA ASP A 314 -25.70 -0.92 12.62
C ASP A 314 -27.11 -1.06 13.22
N PHE A 315 -28.17 -0.89 12.43
CA PHE A 315 -29.54 -1.16 12.92
C PHE A 315 -29.71 -2.63 13.33
N ILE A 316 -29.17 -3.59 12.56
CA ILE A 316 -29.23 -5.01 12.91
C ILE A 316 -28.49 -5.28 14.22
N LYS A 317 -27.36 -4.59 14.45
CA LYS A 317 -26.51 -4.75 15.64
C LYS A 317 -27.09 -4.09 16.88
N THR A 318 -27.70 -2.90 16.75
CA THR A 318 -28.03 -2.02 17.88
C THR A 318 -29.51 -1.71 18.04
N GLY A 319 -30.31 -1.89 16.99
CA GLY A 319 -31.71 -1.43 16.92
C GLY A 319 -31.86 0.07 16.65
N ASN A 320 -30.80 0.79 16.27
CA ASN A 320 -30.85 2.23 15.98
C ASN A 320 -31.67 2.52 14.71
N HIS A 321 -32.90 3.01 14.88
CA HIS A 321 -33.79 3.31 13.76
C HIS A 321 -33.30 4.44 12.85
N VAL A 322 -32.48 5.38 13.34
CA VAL A 322 -31.85 6.40 12.48
C VAL A 322 -30.93 5.72 11.46
N SER A 323 -30.21 4.67 11.88
CA SER A 323 -29.36 3.87 10.98
C SER A 323 -30.19 3.11 9.94
N MET A 324 -31.35 2.57 10.33
CA MET A 324 -32.27 1.94 9.38
C MET A 324 -32.75 2.95 8.33
N ASP A 325 -33.24 4.11 8.77
CA ASP A 325 -33.84 5.12 7.90
C ASP A 325 -32.79 5.69 6.93
N GLN A 326 -31.61 6.08 7.44
CA GLN A 326 -30.54 6.64 6.61
C GLN A 326 -29.93 5.62 5.66
N GLY A 327 -29.70 4.40 6.14
CA GLY A 327 -29.16 3.31 5.32
C GLY A 327 -30.08 2.97 4.15
N LEU A 328 -31.38 2.78 4.42
CA LEU A 328 -32.37 2.51 3.37
C LEU A 328 -32.57 3.71 2.44
N ALA A 329 -32.68 4.92 2.96
CA ALA A 329 -32.86 6.12 2.14
C ALA A 329 -31.70 6.34 1.17
N THR A 330 -30.46 6.11 1.61
CA THR A 330 -29.29 6.17 0.71
C THR A 330 -29.37 5.10 -0.38
N LEU A 331 -29.60 3.85 0.00
CA LEU A 331 -29.66 2.74 -0.94
C LEU A 331 -30.80 2.91 -1.97
N ASP A 332 -31.99 3.33 -1.50
CA ASP A 332 -33.15 3.62 -2.34
C ASP A 332 -32.86 4.78 -3.29
N THR A 333 -32.29 5.89 -2.79
CA THR A 333 -31.92 7.07 -3.61
C THR A 333 -31.00 6.69 -4.78
N TRP A 334 -29.94 5.94 -4.51
CA TRP A 334 -29.00 5.52 -5.56
C TRP A 334 -29.62 4.48 -6.49
N ALA A 335 -30.29 3.45 -5.96
CA ALA A 335 -30.89 2.40 -6.79
C ALA A 335 -31.95 2.95 -7.75
N ASP A 336 -32.80 3.88 -7.29
CA ASP A 336 -33.92 4.40 -8.09
C ASP A 336 -33.46 5.37 -9.19
N ASN A 337 -32.34 6.07 -8.99
CA ASN A 337 -31.94 7.19 -9.87
C ASN A 337 -30.68 6.93 -10.71
N CYS A 338 -29.86 5.92 -10.38
CA CYS A 338 -28.55 5.74 -11.02
C CYS A 338 -28.46 4.52 -11.96
N GLN A 339 -29.47 3.66 -12.03
CA GLN A 339 -29.49 2.54 -12.99
C GLN A 339 -29.71 3.04 -14.42
N LEU A 340 -28.93 2.53 -15.38
CA LEU A 340 -29.05 2.87 -16.79
C LEU A 340 -29.69 1.73 -17.60
N PRO A 341 -30.37 2.03 -18.73
CA PRO A 341 -31.05 1.00 -19.55
C PRO A 341 -30.14 -0.11 -20.10
N ASN A 342 -28.84 0.16 -20.24
CA ASN A 342 -27.84 -0.82 -20.68
C ASN A 342 -27.29 -1.69 -19.53
N GLY A 343 -27.76 -1.49 -18.30
CA GLY A 343 -27.30 -2.19 -17.10
C GLY A 343 -26.15 -1.50 -16.37
N LEU A 344 -25.49 -0.49 -16.95
CA LEU A 344 -24.50 0.30 -16.23
C LEU A 344 -25.16 1.15 -15.13
N PHE A 345 -24.32 1.70 -14.25
CA PHE A 345 -24.76 2.45 -13.08
C PHE A 345 -23.98 3.76 -12.97
N LEU A 346 -24.66 4.87 -12.67
CA LEU A 346 -24.00 6.17 -12.48
C LEU A 346 -23.09 6.14 -11.26
N THR A 347 -21.84 6.55 -11.45
CA THR A 347 -20.80 6.51 -10.40
C THR A 347 -20.76 7.77 -9.55
N GLN A 348 -21.30 8.88 -10.07
CA GLN A 348 -21.38 10.17 -9.40
C GLN A 348 -22.81 10.69 -9.40
N TYR A 349 -23.40 10.91 -8.23
CA TYR A 349 -24.79 11.36 -8.13
C TYR A 349 -24.97 12.82 -8.56
N ASP A 350 -23.90 13.63 -8.52
CA ASP A 350 -23.92 14.98 -9.09
C ASP A 350 -24.33 14.99 -10.58
N ALA A 351 -24.13 13.89 -11.32
CA ALA A 351 -24.59 13.76 -12.70
C ALA A 351 -26.12 13.67 -12.82
N VAL A 352 -26.80 13.12 -11.81
CA VAL A 352 -28.27 13.08 -11.72
C VAL A 352 -28.80 14.48 -11.49
N ILE A 353 -28.29 15.15 -10.44
CA ILE A 353 -28.73 16.48 -10.02
C ILE A 353 -28.51 17.51 -11.13
N ASN A 354 -27.29 17.55 -11.67
CA ASN A 354 -26.90 18.55 -12.66
C ASN A 354 -27.27 18.16 -14.10
N LYS A 355 -27.80 16.95 -14.31
CA LYS A 355 -28.09 16.39 -15.64
C LYS A 355 -26.87 16.43 -16.57
N THR A 356 -25.72 16.07 -16.02
CA THR A 356 -24.42 16.07 -16.73
C THR A 356 -23.98 14.65 -17.07
N ARG A 357 -22.95 14.55 -17.92
CA ARG A 357 -22.29 13.26 -18.20
C ARG A 357 -21.29 12.94 -17.08
N CYS A 358 -21.17 11.68 -16.72
CA CYS A 358 -20.07 11.17 -15.91
C CYS A 358 -19.40 9.97 -16.58
N ILE A 359 -18.16 9.70 -16.16
CA ILE A 359 -17.41 8.50 -16.54
C ILE A 359 -17.73 7.41 -15.54
N LEU A 360 -18.07 6.23 -16.05
CA LEU A 360 -18.44 5.07 -15.24
C LEU A 360 -17.22 4.17 -15.15
N ASP A 361 -16.35 4.36 -14.15
CA ASP A 361 -15.14 3.56 -13.99
C ASP A 361 -15.40 2.20 -13.32
N ALA A 362 -14.51 1.25 -13.59
CA ALA A 362 -14.63 -0.12 -13.09
C ALA A 362 -14.50 -0.26 -11.56
N CYS A 363 -13.79 0.65 -10.88
CA CYS A 363 -13.62 0.62 -9.43
C CYS A 363 -14.95 0.94 -8.73
N ASN A 364 -15.59 2.04 -9.15
CA ASN A 364 -16.90 2.44 -8.66
C ASN A 364 -17.98 1.41 -9.02
N LEU A 365 -18.01 0.92 -10.28
CA LEU A 365 -18.99 -0.09 -10.71
C LEU A 365 -18.83 -1.42 -9.96
N GLY A 366 -17.59 -1.89 -9.79
CA GLY A 366 -17.29 -3.11 -9.03
C GLY A 366 -17.71 -2.98 -7.57
N THR A 367 -17.39 -1.85 -6.93
CA THR A 367 -17.82 -1.54 -5.56
C THR A 367 -19.35 -1.51 -5.45
N ALA A 368 -20.03 -0.81 -6.35
CA ALA A 368 -21.49 -0.72 -6.35
C ALA A 368 -22.13 -2.11 -6.46
N ALA A 369 -21.67 -2.96 -7.39
CA ALA A 369 -22.23 -4.29 -7.57
C ALA A 369 -22.06 -5.18 -6.34
N VAL A 370 -20.86 -5.23 -5.75
CA VAL A 370 -20.61 -6.00 -4.51
C VAL A 370 -21.50 -5.50 -3.37
N GLN A 371 -21.54 -4.18 -3.15
CA GLN A 371 -22.26 -3.61 -2.01
C GLN A 371 -23.79 -3.69 -2.19
N PHE A 372 -24.32 -3.62 -3.41
CA PHE A 372 -25.75 -3.85 -3.63
C PHE A 372 -26.15 -5.33 -3.47
N PHE A 373 -25.28 -6.28 -3.80
CA PHE A 373 -25.50 -7.69 -3.43
C PHE A 373 -25.52 -7.88 -1.90
N GLU A 374 -24.64 -7.19 -1.17
CA GLU A 374 -24.65 -7.21 0.30
C GLU A 374 -25.89 -6.51 0.88
N ALA A 375 -26.30 -5.37 0.31
CA ALA A 375 -27.54 -4.67 0.68
C ALA A 375 -28.77 -5.57 0.51
N ASP A 376 -28.88 -6.29 -0.61
CA ASP A 376 -29.95 -7.26 -0.87
C ASP A 376 -29.99 -8.38 0.20
N LYS A 377 -28.83 -8.88 0.64
CA LYS A 377 -28.73 -9.84 1.75
C LYS A 377 -29.29 -9.25 3.05
N LEU A 378 -28.90 -8.01 3.40
CA LEU A 378 -29.35 -7.36 4.65
C LEU A 378 -30.85 -7.06 4.64
N VAL A 379 -31.41 -6.51 3.55
CA VAL A 379 -32.85 -6.23 3.50
C VAL A 379 -33.69 -7.50 3.55
N LYS A 380 -33.22 -8.61 2.98
CA LYS A 380 -33.87 -9.93 3.12
C LYS A 380 -33.86 -10.42 4.56
N GLN A 381 -32.75 -10.25 5.28
CA GLN A 381 -32.67 -10.56 6.72
C GLN A 381 -33.67 -9.73 7.53
N LEU A 382 -33.87 -8.47 7.15
CA LEU A 382 -34.87 -7.56 7.73
C LEU A 382 -36.30 -7.79 7.21
N ARG A 383 -36.52 -8.77 6.31
CA ARG A 383 -37.81 -9.07 5.67
C ARG A 383 -38.41 -7.90 4.88
N LEU A 384 -37.55 -7.06 4.32
CA LEU A 384 -37.91 -5.96 3.43
C LEU A 384 -37.77 -6.39 1.97
N VAL A 385 -38.56 -5.76 1.10
CA VAL A 385 -38.55 -6.00 -0.35
C VAL A 385 -38.01 -4.76 -1.06
N ARG A 386 -36.82 -4.89 -1.66
CA ARG A 386 -36.11 -3.86 -2.43
C ARG A 386 -35.48 -4.46 -3.70
N PRO A 387 -36.27 -4.83 -4.72
CA PRO A 387 -35.77 -5.49 -5.91
C PRO A 387 -34.78 -4.64 -6.71
N GLY A 388 -34.82 -3.31 -6.56
CA GLY A 388 -33.90 -2.38 -7.21
C GLY A 388 -32.43 -2.63 -6.86
N TYR A 389 -32.12 -3.10 -5.64
CA TYR A 389 -30.74 -3.34 -5.22
C TYR A 389 -30.13 -4.48 -6.02
N LEU A 390 -30.87 -5.60 -6.09
CA LEU A 390 -30.47 -6.74 -6.89
C LEU A 390 -30.44 -6.40 -8.40
N GLY A 391 -31.37 -5.58 -8.87
CA GLY A 391 -31.38 -5.05 -10.23
C GLY A 391 -30.11 -4.27 -10.59
N ALA A 392 -29.68 -3.37 -9.70
CA ALA A 392 -28.47 -2.57 -9.89
C ALA A 392 -27.20 -3.45 -9.98
N ALA A 393 -27.02 -4.38 -9.05
CA ALA A 393 -25.87 -5.29 -9.06
C ALA A 393 -25.84 -6.18 -10.31
N TRP A 394 -26.99 -6.72 -10.70
CA TRP A 394 -27.09 -7.58 -11.88
C TRP A 394 -26.90 -6.83 -13.19
N GLY A 395 -27.42 -5.61 -13.30
CA GLY A 395 -27.24 -4.77 -14.47
C GLY A 395 -25.75 -4.64 -14.82
N ILE A 396 -24.95 -4.33 -13.80
CA ILE A 396 -23.49 -4.16 -13.95
C ILE A 396 -22.85 -5.47 -14.39
N CYS A 397 -23.11 -6.58 -13.68
CA CYS A 397 -22.51 -7.88 -14.00
C CYS A 397 -22.90 -8.37 -15.41
N ASN A 398 -24.15 -8.18 -15.82
CA ASN A 398 -24.65 -8.58 -17.15
C ASN A 398 -24.07 -7.72 -18.27
N PHE A 399 -23.88 -6.42 -18.03
CA PHE A 399 -23.15 -5.57 -18.96
C PHE A 399 -21.72 -6.09 -19.16
N MET A 400 -21.03 -6.47 -18.07
CA MET A 400 -19.66 -6.98 -18.16
C MET A 400 -19.54 -8.29 -18.93
N LEU A 401 -20.52 -9.21 -18.83
CA LEU A 401 -20.56 -10.42 -19.67
C LEU A 401 -20.58 -10.10 -21.17
N THR A 402 -21.18 -8.97 -21.55
CA THR A 402 -21.35 -8.57 -22.94
C THR A 402 -20.14 -7.79 -23.46
N ASP A 403 -19.54 -6.94 -22.62
CA ASP A 403 -18.42 -6.07 -23.01
C ASP A 403 -17.03 -6.71 -22.84
N GLN A 404 -16.91 -7.76 -22.02
CA GLN A 404 -15.63 -8.46 -21.80
C GLN A 404 -15.01 -8.91 -23.11
N GLN A 405 -13.71 -8.64 -23.28
CA GLN A 405 -12.98 -9.09 -24.45
C GLN A 405 -12.70 -10.60 -24.40
N PRO A 406 -12.51 -11.28 -25.55
CA PRO A 406 -12.22 -12.71 -25.59
C PRO A 406 -11.00 -13.15 -24.75
N ASN A 407 -10.02 -12.26 -24.59
CA ASN A 407 -8.83 -12.49 -23.75
C ASN A 407 -9.08 -12.28 -22.24
N GLY A 408 -10.32 -11.97 -21.83
CA GLY A 408 -10.71 -11.76 -20.43
C GLY A 408 -10.72 -10.30 -19.96
N CYS A 409 -10.17 -9.38 -20.75
CA CYS A 409 -10.03 -7.98 -20.33
C CYS A 409 -11.38 -7.30 -20.12
N TYR A 410 -11.58 -6.71 -18.92
CA TYR A 410 -12.61 -5.70 -18.67
C TYR A 410 -12.06 -4.30 -18.96
N GLY A 411 -12.95 -3.41 -19.42
CA GLY A 411 -12.60 -2.00 -19.58
C GLY A 411 -12.32 -1.31 -18.24
N ARG A 412 -11.61 -0.19 -18.29
CA ARG A 412 -11.37 0.67 -17.12
C ARG A 412 -12.54 1.60 -16.84
N GLY A 413 -13.29 1.94 -17.87
CA GLY A 413 -14.47 2.78 -17.74
C GLY A 413 -15.24 2.98 -19.03
N TRP A 414 -16.48 3.41 -18.88
CA TRP A 414 -17.44 3.57 -19.96
C TRP A 414 -18.10 4.95 -19.91
N THR A 415 -18.52 5.43 -21.07
CA THR A 415 -19.53 6.48 -21.15
C THR A 415 -20.89 5.92 -20.78
N MET A 416 -21.85 6.79 -20.44
CA MET A 416 -23.20 6.39 -20.03
C MET A 416 -23.98 5.56 -21.08
N ASP A 417 -23.67 5.71 -22.37
CA ASP A 417 -24.23 4.90 -23.45
C ASP A 417 -23.54 3.54 -23.63
N GLY A 418 -22.54 3.22 -22.81
CA GLY A 418 -21.87 1.92 -22.78
C GLY A 418 -20.64 1.82 -23.67
N LYS A 419 -20.16 2.92 -24.26
CA LYS A 419 -18.90 2.89 -25.02
C LYS A 419 -17.70 2.86 -24.06
N CYS A 420 -16.88 1.82 -24.18
CA CYS A 420 -15.62 1.72 -23.46
C CYS A 420 -14.70 2.89 -23.83
N ILE A 421 -14.21 3.62 -22.82
CA ILE A 421 -13.32 4.78 -22.99
C ILE A 421 -11.87 4.31 -23.11
N GLU A 422 -11.48 3.39 -22.24
CA GLU A 422 -10.13 2.82 -22.23
C GLU A 422 -10.19 1.37 -21.76
N ARG A 423 -9.50 0.50 -22.49
CA ARG A 423 -9.57 -0.95 -22.28
C ARG A 423 -8.46 -1.46 -21.36
N GLU A 424 -7.23 -1.02 -21.57
CA GLU A 424 -6.03 -1.54 -20.89
C GLU A 424 -5.72 -0.80 -19.59
N GLY A 425 -5.15 -1.53 -18.62
CA GLY A 425 -4.74 -1.09 -17.28
C GLY A 425 -5.46 -1.87 -16.17
N GLY A 426 -4.97 -1.81 -14.93
CA GLY A 426 -5.42 -2.69 -13.84
C GLY A 426 -6.81 -2.40 -13.27
N THR A 427 -7.39 -1.21 -13.53
CA THR A 427 -8.68 -0.80 -12.94
C THR A 427 -9.82 -1.79 -13.20
N GLY A 428 -9.84 -2.45 -14.36
CA GLY A 428 -10.89 -3.41 -14.70
C GLY A 428 -10.95 -4.63 -13.77
N ALA A 429 -9.87 -4.94 -13.02
CA ALA A 429 -9.83 -6.03 -12.05
C ALA A 429 -10.85 -5.85 -10.91
N TYR A 430 -11.24 -4.61 -10.59
CA TYR A 430 -12.25 -4.32 -9.56
C TYR A 430 -13.64 -4.90 -9.84
N LEU A 431 -13.91 -5.33 -11.07
CA LEU A 431 -15.17 -6.01 -11.43
C LEU A 431 -15.14 -7.50 -11.11
N ILE A 432 -13.97 -8.13 -10.91
CA ILE A 432 -13.86 -9.57 -10.64
C ILE A 432 -14.58 -9.97 -9.35
N PRO A 433 -14.41 -9.28 -8.21
CA PRO A 433 -15.13 -9.62 -6.98
C PRO A 433 -16.65 -9.60 -7.14
N ALA A 434 -17.20 -8.67 -7.94
CA ALA A 434 -18.64 -8.61 -8.22
C ALA A 434 -19.13 -9.85 -8.99
N MET A 435 -18.36 -10.32 -9.96
CA MET A 435 -18.68 -11.52 -10.75
C MET A 435 -18.58 -12.80 -9.91
N LEU A 436 -17.63 -12.87 -8.99
CA LEU A 436 -17.54 -13.95 -8.00
C LEU A 436 -18.75 -13.92 -7.06
N LYS A 437 -19.14 -12.75 -6.56
CA LYS A 437 -20.31 -12.61 -5.68
C LYS A 437 -21.61 -13.02 -6.38
N ALA A 438 -21.76 -12.66 -7.65
CA ALA A 438 -22.87 -13.09 -8.49
C ALA A 438 -22.94 -14.63 -8.61
N TYR A 439 -21.80 -15.29 -8.81
CA TYR A 439 -21.74 -16.75 -8.81
C TYR A 439 -22.09 -17.35 -7.44
N GLU A 440 -21.52 -16.85 -6.35
CA GLU A 440 -21.79 -17.35 -4.99
C GLU A 440 -23.28 -17.34 -4.63
N LEU A 441 -23.99 -16.30 -5.04
CA LEU A 441 -25.41 -16.12 -4.68
C LEU A 441 -26.37 -16.98 -5.51
N TYR A 442 -26.03 -17.30 -6.76
CA TYR A 442 -26.99 -17.88 -7.72
C TYR A 442 -26.49 -19.12 -8.45
N ASN A 443 -25.22 -19.49 -8.27
CA ASN A 443 -24.58 -20.66 -8.85
C ASN A 443 -24.67 -20.72 -10.40
N ASP A 444 -24.64 -19.56 -11.07
CA ASP A 444 -24.60 -19.47 -12.53
C ASP A 444 -23.15 -19.34 -13.02
N ASN A 445 -22.65 -20.42 -13.61
CA ASN A 445 -21.26 -20.56 -14.05
C ASN A 445 -20.78 -19.47 -15.01
N LYS A 446 -21.67 -18.78 -15.75
CA LYS A 446 -21.22 -17.76 -16.70
C LYS A 446 -20.47 -16.61 -16.01
N TYR A 447 -20.85 -16.27 -14.77
CA TYR A 447 -20.18 -15.23 -13.99
C TYR A 447 -18.81 -15.70 -13.49
N LEU A 448 -18.72 -16.95 -13.01
CA LEU A 448 -17.45 -17.56 -12.59
C LEU A 448 -16.47 -17.65 -13.76
N GLU A 449 -16.90 -18.10 -14.93
CA GLU A 449 -16.03 -18.21 -16.11
C GLU A 449 -15.57 -16.84 -16.62
N SER A 450 -16.43 -15.82 -16.54
CA SER A 450 -16.05 -14.44 -16.82
C SER A 450 -15.01 -13.93 -15.81
N ALA A 451 -15.20 -14.21 -14.52
CA ALA A 451 -14.28 -13.84 -13.45
C ALA A 451 -12.90 -14.51 -13.64
N LYS A 452 -12.85 -15.81 -13.93
CA LYS A 452 -11.61 -16.55 -14.18
C LYS A 452 -10.83 -15.98 -15.36
N ARG A 453 -11.48 -15.71 -16.50
CA ARG A 453 -10.80 -15.12 -17.67
C ARG A 453 -10.21 -13.75 -17.35
N ALA A 454 -10.98 -12.90 -16.66
CA ALA A 454 -10.49 -11.59 -16.23
C ALA A 454 -9.32 -11.72 -15.25
N TYR A 455 -9.44 -12.58 -14.25
CA TYR A 455 -8.38 -12.82 -13.28
C TYR A 455 -7.07 -13.24 -13.96
N LEU A 456 -7.13 -14.23 -14.87
CA LEU A 456 -5.96 -14.67 -15.62
C LEU A 456 -5.33 -13.55 -16.45
N TYR A 457 -6.15 -12.68 -17.06
CA TYR A 457 -5.65 -11.53 -17.82
C TYR A 457 -4.82 -10.57 -16.96
N TYR A 458 -5.36 -10.14 -15.81
CA TYR A 458 -4.65 -9.19 -14.94
C TYR A 458 -3.50 -9.83 -14.17
N MET A 459 -3.64 -11.09 -13.73
CA MET A 459 -2.57 -11.81 -13.05
C MET A 459 -1.38 -12.10 -13.99
N ALA A 460 -1.64 -12.33 -15.28
CA ALA A 460 -0.56 -12.46 -16.28
C ALA A 460 0.25 -11.16 -16.42
N PHE A 461 -0.41 -9.99 -16.38
CA PHE A 461 0.30 -8.70 -16.33
C PHE A 461 1.13 -8.58 -15.06
N PHE A 462 0.56 -8.88 -13.90
CA PHE A 462 1.25 -8.81 -12.61
C PHE A 462 2.50 -9.71 -12.59
N LYS A 463 2.35 -11.00 -12.89
CA LYS A 463 3.45 -11.99 -12.89
C LYS A 463 4.58 -11.62 -13.86
N LYS A 464 4.23 -11.04 -15.01
CA LYS A 464 5.22 -10.63 -16.02
C LYS A 464 6.06 -9.43 -15.56
N ASN A 465 5.46 -8.49 -14.83
CA ASN A 465 6.10 -7.20 -14.53
C ASN A 465 6.61 -7.09 -13.08
N GLY A 466 6.08 -7.90 -12.16
CA GLY A 466 6.36 -7.82 -10.72
C GLY A 466 5.59 -6.71 -10.00
N PHE A 467 4.61 -6.08 -10.66
CA PHE A 467 3.79 -4.99 -10.12
C PHE A 467 2.43 -4.85 -10.83
N SER A 468 1.52 -4.11 -10.22
CA SER A 468 0.21 -3.72 -10.78
C SER A 468 0.11 -2.21 -10.99
N THR A 469 -0.84 -1.76 -11.82
CA THR A 469 -1.00 -0.34 -12.18
C THR A 469 -2.46 0.10 -12.27
N ASP A 470 -2.67 1.42 -12.23
CA ASP A 470 -3.92 2.12 -12.54
C ASP A 470 -5.09 1.82 -11.60
N GLY A 471 -4.81 1.51 -10.33
CA GLY A 471 -5.81 1.36 -9.27
C GLY A 471 -6.26 2.69 -8.69
N THR A 472 -5.32 3.64 -8.54
CA THR A 472 -5.58 4.99 -8.07
C THR A 472 -6.11 5.85 -9.24
N LEU A 473 -7.43 6.00 -9.35
CA LEU A 473 -8.13 6.46 -10.58
C LEU A 473 -7.69 7.82 -11.15
N ASP A 474 -7.18 8.71 -10.32
CA ASP A 474 -6.70 10.06 -10.69
C ASP A 474 -5.22 10.08 -11.12
N THR A 475 -4.54 8.95 -11.00
CA THR A 475 -3.16 8.73 -11.45
C THR A 475 -3.09 7.54 -12.40
N ARG A 476 -1.99 7.43 -13.13
CA ARG A 476 -1.75 6.30 -14.05
C ARG A 476 -0.36 5.79 -13.82
N CYS A 477 -0.20 5.08 -12.73
CA CYS A 477 1.09 4.67 -12.21
C CYS A 477 1.05 3.32 -11.53
N ILE A 478 2.22 2.89 -11.11
CA ILE A 478 2.40 1.68 -10.32
C ILE A 478 1.88 1.97 -8.91
N ASP A 479 0.98 1.12 -8.43
CA ASP A 479 0.27 1.35 -7.18
C ASP A 479 -0.14 0.04 -6.51
N ARG A 480 -0.57 0.14 -5.25
CA ARG A 480 -1.08 -0.98 -4.46
C ARG A 480 -2.58 -1.19 -4.58
N GLU A 481 -3.33 -0.16 -4.93
CA GLU A 481 -4.80 -0.22 -5.03
C GLU A 481 -5.23 -1.24 -6.10
N SER A 482 -4.54 -1.30 -7.22
CA SER A 482 -4.79 -2.22 -8.34
C SER A 482 -4.52 -3.69 -8.00
N ALA A 483 -3.72 -3.96 -6.97
CA ALA A 483 -3.44 -5.31 -6.49
C ALA A 483 -4.50 -5.83 -5.50
N TYR A 484 -5.19 -4.95 -4.79
CA TYR A 484 -6.29 -5.33 -3.88
C TYR A 484 -7.35 -6.24 -4.54
N PRO A 485 -7.96 -5.88 -5.70
CA PRO A 485 -8.95 -6.74 -6.32
C PRO A 485 -8.36 -8.09 -6.78
N LEU A 486 -7.05 -8.17 -7.05
CA LEU A 486 -6.39 -9.45 -7.36
C LEU A 486 -6.31 -10.32 -6.10
N LEU A 487 -5.92 -9.77 -4.95
CA LEU A 487 -5.89 -10.49 -3.67
C LEU A 487 -7.27 -11.04 -3.31
N THR A 488 -8.29 -10.19 -3.24
CA THR A 488 -9.65 -10.60 -2.88
C THR A 488 -10.19 -11.66 -3.86
N SER A 489 -9.92 -11.49 -5.15
CA SER A 489 -10.37 -12.44 -6.17
C SER A 489 -9.63 -13.77 -6.11
N ALA A 490 -8.34 -13.77 -5.80
CA ALA A 490 -7.53 -14.98 -5.64
C ALA A 490 -8.08 -15.84 -4.49
N ILE A 491 -8.31 -15.22 -3.33
CA ILE A 491 -8.92 -15.89 -2.17
C ILE A 491 -10.32 -16.41 -2.51
N GLY A 492 -11.15 -15.59 -3.17
CA GLY A 492 -12.50 -16.00 -3.59
C GLY A 492 -12.50 -17.18 -4.56
N LEU A 493 -11.64 -17.13 -5.59
CA LEU A 493 -11.47 -18.21 -6.56
C LEU A 493 -10.95 -19.49 -5.90
N TYR A 494 -9.99 -19.40 -4.98
CA TYR A 494 -9.54 -20.54 -4.19
C TYR A 494 -10.68 -21.15 -3.38
N LYS A 495 -11.48 -20.32 -2.69
CA LYS A 495 -12.63 -20.81 -1.90
C LYS A 495 -13.65 -21.55 -2.75
N ILE A 496 -13.93 -21.05 -3.95
CA ILE A 496 -14.89 -21.64 -4.90
C ILE A 496 -14.35 -22.92 -5.56
N THR A 497 -13.09 -22.91 -6.00
CA THR A 497 -12.54 -23.96 -6.88
C THR A 497 -11.65 -24.98 -6.18
N LYS A 498 -11.05 -24.59 -5.04
CA LYS A 498 -9.99 -25.33 -4.33
C LYS A 498 -8.74 -25.58 -5.18
N ASP A 499 -8.49 -24.75 -6.19
CA ASP A 499 -7.25 -24.78 -6.98
C ASP A 499 -6.17 -23.95 -6.27
N ASP A 500 -5.12 -24.63 -5.80
CA ASP A 500 -4.01 -24.04 -5.06
C ASP A 500 -3.25 -22.97 -5.86
N THR A 501 -3.37 -22.95 -7.20
CA THR A 501 -2.82 -21.86 -8.03
C THR A 501 -3.33 -20.50 -7.55
N TYR A 502 -4.62 -20.40 -7.20
CA TYR A 502 -5.18 -19.15 -6.71
C TYR A 502 -4.72 -18.79 -5.30
N LEU A 503 -4.45 -19.79 -4.45
CA LEU A 503 -3.87 -19.54 -3.12
C LEU A 503 -2.42 -19.04 -3.25
N ASN A 504 -1.64 -19.65 -4.15
CA ASN A 504 -0.29 -19.22 -4.49
C ASN A 504 -0.27 -17.80 -5.05
N ASP A 505 -1.22 -17.49 -5.94
CA ASP A 505 -1.35 -16.14 -6.48
C ASP A 505 -1.76 -15.12 -5.39
N ALA A 506 -2.59 -15.51 -4.40
CA ALA A 506 -2.92 -14.67 -3.26
C ALA A 506 -1.69 -14.34 -2.39
N VAL A 507 -0.78 -15.31 -2.21
CA VAL A 507 0.49 -15.12 -1.53
C VAL A 507 1.42 -14.19 -2.33
N ASP A 508 1.58 -14.43 -3.63
CA ASP A 508 2.41 -13.59 -4.51
C ASP A 508 1.93 -12.12 -4.51
N VAL A 509 0.62 -11.90 -4.64
CA VAL A 509 0.03 -10.55 -4.56
C VAL A 509 0.24 -9.93 -3.18
N SER A 510 0.13 -10.71 -2.10
CA SER A 510 0.31 -10.21 -0.74
C SER A 510 1.75 -9.80 -0.45
N TYR A 511 2.73 -10.49 -1.04
CA TYR A 511 4.12 -10.07 -1.00
C TYR A 511 4.34 -8.73 -1.74
N TYR A 512 3.74 -8.55 -2.92
CA TYR A 512 3.76 -7.24 -3.59
C TYR A 512 3.09 -6.16 -2.74
N LEU A 513 1.91 -6.39 -2.18
CA LEU A 513 1.28 -5.42 -1.28
C LEU A 513 2.17 -5.09 -0.07
N SER A 514 2.92 -6.08 0.44
CA SER A 514 3.90 -5.89 1.52
C SER A 514 5.11 -5.03 1.11
N THR A 515 5.42 -4.83 -0.18
CA THR A 515 6.45 -3.85 -0.60
C THR A 515 5.99 -2.40 -0.43
N TRP A 516 4.70 -2.17 -0.17
CA TRP A 516 4.16 -0.84 0.12
C TRP A 516 3.96 -0.58 1.61
N LEU A 517 4.03 -1.62 2.44
CA LEU A 517 3.74 -1.60 3.87
C LEU A 517 4.99 -1.24 4.65
N TRP A 518 4.92 -0.19 5.47
CA TRP A 518 6.03 0.17 6.36
C TRP A 518 6.21 -0.89 7.43
N HIS A 519 7.39 -1.52 7.46
CA HIS A 519 7.79 -2.54 8.44
C HIS A 519 8.45 -1.94 9.68
N TYR A 520 8.38 -0.62 9.85
CA TYR A 520 9.03 0.09 10.93
C TYR A 520 8.37 1.44 11.21
N ASN A 521 8.68 2.01 12.38
CA ASN A 521 8.31 3.36 12.75
C ASN A 521 9.42 4.34 12.36
N ILE A 522 9.10 5.34 11.52
CA ILE A 522 10.01 6.44 11.22
C ILE A 522 10.17 7.27 12.49
N ASN A 523 11.43 7.54 12.88
CA ASN A 523 11.70 8.50 13.95
C ASN A 523 11.69 9.93 13.40
N TYR A 524 10.72 10.72 13.86
CA TYR A 524 10.58 12.12 13.47
C TYR A 524 11.29 13.04 14.47
N ALA A 525 11.89 14.11 13.97
CA ALA A 525 12.61 15.07 14.79
C ALA A 525 11.68 15.79 15.79
N GLU A 526 12.24 16.28 16.90
CA GLU A 526 11.49 17.08 17.87
C GLU A 526 10.87 18.31 17.20
N GLY A 527 9.58 18.54 17.45
CA GLY A 527 8.81 19.65 16.85
C GLY A 527 8.11 19.30 15.53
N ASP A 528 8.33 18.11 14.98
CA ASP A 528 7.58 17.59 13.85
C ASP A 528 6.15 17.21 14.24
N VAL A 529 5.15 17.48 13.38
CA VAL A 529 3.74 17.19 13.70
C VAL A 529 3.48 15.69 13.88
N LEU A 530 4.12 14.81 13.10
CA LEU A 530 3.89 13.37 13.29
C LEU A 530 4.52 12.87 14.60
N GLN A 531 5.61 13.49 15.05
CA GLN A 531 6.21 13.25 16.37
C GLN A 531 5.28 13.71 17.49
N GLN A 532 4.67 14.89 17.36
CA GLN A 532 3.78 15.47 18.37
C GLN A 532 2.60 14.54 18.70
N TYR A 533 2.07 13.84 17.70
CA TYR A 533 0.96 12.90 17.87
C TYR A 533 1.41 11.45 18.09
N ASP A 534 2.71 11.19 18.21
CA ASP A 534 3.30 9.85 18.28
C ASP A 534 2.76 8.92 17.18
N TYR A 535 2.65 9.44 15.96
CA TYR A 535 2.11 8.68 14.83
C TYR A 535 3.08 7.57 14.44
N LYS A 536 2.63 6.32 14.58
CA LYS A 536 3.44 5.13 14.24
C LYS A 536 3.23 4.76 12.78
N THR A 537 4.31 4.71 12.01
CA THR A 537 4.27 4.36 10.58
C THR A 537 4.26 2.86 10.33
N LEU A 538 4.55 2.02 11.32
CA LEU A 538 4.41 0.56 11.18
C LEU A 538 2.96 0.23 10.78
N GLY A 539 2.79 -0.48 9.67
CA GLY A 539 1.48 -0.78 9.10
C GLY A 539 0.89 0.33 8.21
N ALA A 540 1.51 1.52 8.17
CA ALA A 540 1.20 2.55 7.18
C ALA A 540 1.67 2.12 5.80
N THR A 541 1.13 2.76 4.77
CA THR A 541 1.32 2.26 3.42
C THR A 541 1.18 3.43 2.45
N SER A 542 2.03 3.50 1.41
CA SER A 542 2.04 4.64 0.48
C SER A 542 1.06 4.46 -0.68
N VAL A 543 0.40 5.53 -1.14
CA VAL A 543 -0.66 5.45 -2.17
C VAL A 543 -0.17 4.79 -3.46
N SER A 544 0.86 5.39 -4.07
CA SER A 544 1.40 4.98 -5.37
C SER A 544 2.78 5.58 -5.60
N THR A 545 3.44 5.22 -6.70
CA THR A 545 4.73 5.87 -7.06
C THR A 545 4.57 7.36 -7.37
N GLN A 546 3.38 7.81 -7.78
CA GLN A 546 3.06 9.21 -8.10
C GLN A 546 2.46 9.99 -6.92
N ARG A 547 1.92 9.31 -5.90
CA ARG A 547 1.40 9.91 -4.67
C ARG A 547 2.09 9.28 -3.47
N HIS A 548 3.20 9.88 -3.05
CA HIS A 548 4.09 9.26 -2.06
C HIS A 548 3.82 9.71 -0.61
N TYR A 549 2.54 9.65 -0.21
CA TYR A 549 2.09 9.89 1.17
C TYR A 549 1.41 8.65 1.74
N PHE A 550 1.22 8.61 3.06
CA PHE A 550 0.50 7.54 3.73
C PHE A 550 -1.00 7.83 3.77
N ASP A 551 -1.77 6.78 3.51
CA ASP A 551 -3.22 6.74 3.66
C ASP A 551 -3.61 5.45 4.43
N THR A 552 -4.91 5.26 4.70
CA THR A 552 -5.47 4.08 5.37
C THR A 552 -6.17 3.07 4.44
N PHE A 553 -5.94 3.11 3.12
CA PHE A 553 -6.55 2.23 2.12
C PHE A 553 -6.29 0.75 2.42
N ALA A 554 -5.10 0.45 2.94
CA ALA A 554 -4.71 -0.90 3.33
C ALA A 554 -5.64 -1.54 4.38
N CYS A 555 -6.48 -0.76 5.07
CA CYS A 555 -7.55 -1.27 5.93
C CYS A 555 -8.42 -2.33 5.20
N ARG A 556 -8.60 -2.19 3.88
CA ARG A 556 -9.32 -3.20 3.05
C ARG A 556 -8.66 -4.58 3.03
N TRP A 557 -7.36 -4.69 3.32
CA TRP A 557 -6.62 -5.95 3.25
C TRP A 557 -6.74 -6.74 4.55
N VAL A 558 -7.15 -6.12 5.65
CA VAL A 558 -7.10 -6.70 7.01
C VAL A 558 -7.79 -8.07 7.05
N ASN A 559 -9.00 -8.17 6.50
CA ASN A 559 -9.75 -9.42 6.51
C ASN A 559 -9.23 -10.44 5.49
N ASP A 560 -8.75 -9.98 4.34
CA ASP A 560 -8.14 -10.86 3.33
C ASP A 560 -6.83 -11.48 3.85
N TRP A 561 -5.99 -10.72 4.55
CA TRP A 561 -4.75 -11.22 5.15
C TRP A 561 -4.98 -12.07 6.41
N ARG A 562 -6.00 -11.74 7.22
CA ARG A 562 -6.45 -12.64 8.31
C ARG A 562 -6.93 -13.98 7.77
N GLU A 563 -7.63 -13.97 6.63
CA GLU A 563 -8.04 -15.20 5.96
C GLU A 563 -6.85 -15.93 5.35
N LEU A 564 -5.95 -15.21 4.67
CA LEU A 564 -4.75 -15.80 4.08
C LEU A 564 -3.90 -16.51 5.14
N ALA A 565 -3.70 -15.90 6.32
CA ALA A 565 -3.03 -16.54 7.45
C ALA A 565 -3.65 -17.89 7.83
N LYS A 566 -4.98 -18.00 7.84
CA LYS A 566 -5.67 -19.28 8.13
C LYS A 566 -5.50 -20.29 7.00
N LEU A 567 -5.48 -19.84 5.76
CA LEU A 567 -5.36 -20.70 4.59
C LEU A 567 -3.94 -21.24 4.38
N THR A 568 -2.91 -20.47 4.76
CA THR A 568 -1.50 -20.82 4.56
C THR A 568 -0.79 -21.29 5.84
N ASP A 569 -1.42 -21.11 7.01
CA ASP A 569 -0.80 -21.28 8.34
C ASP A 569 0.47 -20.41 8.54
N ASP A 570 0.49 -19.24 7.90
CA ASP A 570 1.59 -18.28 8.02
C ASP A 570 1.13 -17.07 8.84
N SER A 571 1.67 -16.95 10.07
CA SER A 571 1.25 -15.92 11.01
C SER A 571 1.58 -14.51 10.55
N GLN A 572 2.56 -14.33 9.64
CA GLN A 572 2.99 -13.01 9.18
C GLN A 572 1.82 -12.20 8.61
N TRP A 573 0.88 -12.87 7.91
CA TRP A 573 -0.26 -12.19 7.29
C TRP A 573 -1.20 -11.64 8.36
N SER A 574 -1.42 -12.39 9.44
CA SER A 574 -2.25 -11.93 10.56
C SER A 574 -1.56 -10.81 11.35
N GLU A 575 -0.24 -10.86 11.51
CA GLU A 575 0.55 -9.82 12.19
C GLU A 575 0.56 -8.52 11.38
N LYS A 576 0.76 -8.60 10.07
CA LYS A 576 0.70 -7.46 9.15
C LYS A 576 -0.71 -6.87 9.08
N ALA A 577 -1.75 -7.71 9.05
CA ALA A 577 -3.14 -7.26 9.13
C ALA A 577 -3.42 -6.48 10.41
N GLU A 578 -2.87 -6.94 11.54
CA GLU A 578 -3.02 -6.26 12.82
C GLU A 578 -2.25 -4.93 12.88
N ALA A 579 -1.06 -4.85 12.28
CA ALA A 579 -0.32 -3.60 12.14
C ALA A 579 -1.09 -2.58 11.29
N ILE A 580 -1.67 -3.02 10.16
CA ILE A 580 -2.55 -2.18 9.33
C ILE A 580 -3.77 -1.70 10.13
N TRP A 581 -4.43 -2.59 10.87
CA TRP A 581 -5.62 -2.23 11.65
C TRP A 581 -5.29 -1.15 12.68
N ARG A 582 -4.21 -1.35 13.43
CA ARG A 582 -3.71 -0.36 14.41
C ARG A 582 -3.36 0.96 13.75
N ASN A 583 -2.65 0.93 12.61
CA ASN A 583 -2.30 2.15 11.89
C ASN A 583 -3.55 2.89 11.39
N SER A 584 -4.52 2.17 10.82
CA SER A 584 -5.75 2.72 10.25
C SER A 584 -6.67 3.34 11.30
N CYS A 585 -6.52 2.97 12.58
CA CYS A 585 -7.28 3.53 13.70
C CYS A 585 -6.56 4.69 14.41
N GLN A 586 -5.37 5.09 13.98
CA GLN A 586 -4.68 6.25 14.56
C GLN A 586 -5.35 7.57 14.15
N LEU A 587 -5.36 8.52 15.08
CA LEU A 587 -5.79 9.91 14.84
C LEU A 587 -7.22 10.04 14.28
N VAL A 588 -8.10 9.10 14.64
CA VAL A 588 -9.54 9.22 14.46
C VAL A 588 -10.08 10.25 15.45
N GLY A 589 -10.87 11.20 14.96
CA GLY A 589 -11.46 12.25 15.78
C GLY A 589 -12.33 11.69 16.90
N ASP A 590 -12.12 12.16 18.12
CA ASP A 590 -12.93 11.84 19.30
C ASP A 590 -13.71 13.06 19.80
N GLY A 591 -13.79 14.12 18.99
CA GLY A 591 -14.36 15.42 19.35
C GLY A 591 -13.45 16.29 20.21
N LYS A 592 -12.23 15.84 20.51
CA LYS A 592 -11.21 16.58 21.29
C LYS A 592 -9.87 16.66 20.56
N LEU A 593 -9.55 15.66 19.75
CA LEU A 593 -8.37 15.61 18.89
C LEU A 593 -8.29 16.90 18.07
N LYS A 594 -7.22 17.66 18.25
CA LYS A 594 -6.99 18.93 17.57
C LYS A 594 -5.76 18.80 16.70
N ILE A 595 -5.90 18.94 15.38
CA ILE A 595 -4.80 18.90 14.40
C ILE A 595 -4.82 20.20 13.59
N ASN A 596 -3.65 20.78 13.32
CA ASN A 596 -3.48 22.07 12.63
C ASN A 596 -4.31 23.23 13.22
N GLY A 597 -4.69 23.16 14.50
CA GLY A 597 -5.53 24.19 15.13
C GLY A 597 -7.02 23.89 15.10
N HIS A 598 -7.47 22.81 14.46
CA HIS A 598 -8.88 22.48 14.27
C HIS A 598 -9.25 21.20 15.04
N ILE A 599 -10.34 21.25 15.80
CA ILE A 599 -10.88 20.06 16.48
C ILE A 599 -11.51 19.16 15.43
N ARG A 600 -11.12 17.89 15.40
CA ARG A 600 -11.66 16.89 14.47
C ARG A 600 -13.04 16.41 14.94
N PRO A 601 -14.08 16.43 14.06
CA PRO A 601 -15.37 15.81 14.36
C PRO A 601 -15.22 14.35 14.78
N VAL A 602 -16.15 13.85 15.59
CA VAL A 602 -16.14 12.45 16.02
C VAL A 602 -16.15 11.51 14.81
N GLY A 603 -15.27 10.50 14.84
CA GLY A 603 -15.10 9.47 13.81
C GLY A 603 -14.42 9.92 12.52
N SER A 604 -14.18 11.22 12.35
CA SER A 604 -13.48 11.76 11.18
C SER A 604 -11.99 11.39 11.16
N GLN A 605 -11.39 11.30 9.98
CA GLN A 605 -9.97 11.02 9.82
C GLN A 605 -9.42 11.75 8.60
N SER A 606 -8.17 12.21 8.70
CA SER A 606 -7.45 12.83 7.59
C SER A 606 -7.13 11.79 6.51
N ASP A 607 -7.21 12.20 5.25
CA ASP A 607 -6.90 11.35 4.09
C ASP A 607 -5.40 11.08 3.91
N ALA A 608 -4.55 12.03 4.31
CA ALA A 608 -3.13 11.97 4.01
C ALA A 608 -2.24 12.33 5.21
N TYR A 609 -1.20 11.50 5.41
CA TYR A 609 -0.10 11.72 6.35
C TYR A 609 1.24 11.72 5.59
N TYR A 610 1.98 12.83 5.65
CA TYR A 610 3.22 13.05 4.89
C TYR A 610 4.43 12.57 5.66
N GLY A 611 4.81 11.31 5.47
CA GLY A 611 5.91 10.68 6.20
C GLY A 611 7.32 11.05 5.74
N SER A 612 7.47 11.67 4.57
CA SER A 612 8.75 12.07 3.95
C SER A 612 8.78 13.58 3.68
N SER A 613 9.61 14.07 2.76
CA SER A 613 9.60 15.48 2.30
C SER A 613 8.38 15.84 1.42
N TRP A 614 7.38 14.95 1.33
CA TRP A 614 6.11 15.14 0.61
C TRP A 614 5.25 16.29 1.16
N GLN A 615 4.52 16.94 0.26
CA GLN A 615 3.70 18.13 0.48
C GLN A 615 2.45 18.10 -0.42
N THR A 616 1.47 18.94 -0.08
CA THR A 616 0.26 19.15 -0.91
C THR A 616 0.56 19.81 -2.26
N ARG A 617 1.57 20.68 -2.32
CA ARG A 617 2.04 21.37 -3.54
C ARG A 617 3.49 21.82 -3.35
N ALA A 618 4.30 21.82 -4.40
CA ALA A 618 5.63 22.42 -4.33
C ALA A 618 5.50 23.94 -4.20
N THR A 619 5.97 24.51 -3.09
CA THR A 619 5.94 25.95 -2.84
C THR A 619 7.10 26.69 -3.49
N GLY A 620 8.07 25.98 -4.09
CA GLY A 620 9.28 26.56 -4.65
C GLY A 620 10.30 27.04 -3.59
N GLU A 621 9.95 26.93 -2.31
CA GLU A 621 10.86 27.19 -1.20
C GLU A 621 11.69 25.92 -0.91
N GLU A 622 12.99 26.09 -0.62
CA GLU A 622 13.77 25.03 0.03
C GLU A 622 13.05 24.65 1.32
N ILE A 623 12.59 23.42 1.44
CA ILE A 623 12.12 22.88 2.71
C ILE A 623 13.25 21.99 3.21
N PRO A 624 14.08 22.49 4.15
CA PRO A 624 15.03 21.65 4.84
C PRO A 624 14.29 20.47 5.49
N PRO A 625 14.94 19.31 5.67
CA PRO A 625 14.32 18.10 6.19
C PRO A 625 13.87 18.14 7.66
N VAL A 626 13.73 19.32 8.28
CA VAL A 626 13.85 19.42 9.74
C VAL A 626 12.53 19.67 10.47
N VAL A 627 11.56 20.42 9.93
CA VAL A 627 10.27 20.64 10.62
C VAL A 627 9.18 21.01 9.62
N SER A 628 8.28 20.08 9.28
CA SER A 628 7.05 20.43 8.55
C SER A 628 5.87 20.49 9.52
N LYS A 629 5.24 21.66 9.63
CA LYS A 629 4.05 21.86 10.45
C LYS A 629 2.76 21.34 9.78
N ASN A 630 2.81 21.00 8.49
CA ASN A 630 1.64 20.62 7.70
C ASN A 630 1.81 19.20 7.14
N ARG A 631 2.05 18.22 8.02
CA ARG A 631 2.18 16.80 7.63
C ARG A 631 0.88 16.02 7.57
N ILE A 632 -0.19 16.55 8.15
CA ILE A 632 -1.50 15.92 8.16
C ILE A 632 -2.44 16.87 7.44
N ASN A 633 -3.12 16.41 6.40
CA ASN A 633 -4.03 17.26 5.65
C ASN A 633 -5.34 17.53 6.42
N ASP A 634 -6.05 18.57 5.98
CA ASP A 634 -7.34 18.99 6.55
C ASP A 634 -8.52 18.59 5.65
N TRP A 635 -8.37 17.50 4.91
CA TRP A 635 -9.43 16.89 4.13
C TRP A 635 -9.90 15.62 4.84
N LEU A 636 -11.13 15.65 5.37
CA LEU A 636 -11.71 14.57 6.15
C LEU A 636 -12.68 13.77 5.29
N VAL A 637 -12.22 12.63 4.77
CA VAL A 637 -12.90 11.91 3.69
C VAL A 637 -13.75 10.78 4.24
N ALA A 638 -14.75 10.36 3.47
CA ALA A 638 -15.68 9.32 3.84
C ALA A 638 -15.06 7.91 3.80
N TRP A 639 -14.19 7.63 2.84
CA TRP A 639 -13.66 6.29 2.60
C TRP A 639 -12.89 5.66 3.79
N PRO A 640 -12.09 6.38 4.61
CA PRO A 640 -11.42 5.77 5.77
C PRO A 640 -12.42 5.28 6.82
N CYS A 641 -13.55 6.00 6.98
CA CYS A 641 -14.67 5.57 7.81
C CYS A 641 -15.33 4.31 7.22
N ALA A 642 -15.61 4.32 5.92
CA ALA A 642 -16.25 3.20 5.23
C ALA A 642 -15.43 1.91 5.35
N PHE A 643 -14.11 1.97 5.12
CA PHE A 643 -13.26 0.77 5.20
C PHE A 643 -13.12 0.26 6.64
N ARG A 644 -13.09 1.13 7.64
CA ARG A 644 -13.13 0.69 9.05
C ARG A 644 -14.44 -0.02 9.39
N LEU A 645 -15.59 0.57 9.02
CA LEU A 645 -16.90 -0.05 9.24
C LEU A 645 -17.03 -1.38 8.49
N GLU A 646 -16.61 -1.43 7.24
CA GLU A 646 -16.63 -2.67 6.44
C GLU A 646 -15.73 -3.75 7.04
N THR A 647 -14.55 -3.39 7.51
CA THR A 647 -13.60 -4.31 8.17
C THR A 647 -14.20 -4.91 9.44
N LEU A 648 -14.79 -4.06 10.30
CA LEU A 648 -15.43 -4.47 11.54
C LEU A 648 -16.65 -5.36 11.28
N ARG A 649 -17.55 -4.94 10.38
CA ARG A 649 -18.73 -5.71 10.00
C ARG A 649 -18.37 -7.11 9.52
N LYS A 650 -17.36 -7.24 8.65
CA LYS A 650 -16.91 -8.52 8.10
C LYS A 650 -16.09 -9.38 9.08
N THR A 651 -15.66 -8.82 10.21
CA THR A 651 -15.02 -9.60 11.29
C THR A 651 -16.07 -10.27 12.18
N GLU A 652 -17.28 -9.70 12.26
CA GLU A 652 -18.39 -10.21 13.07
C GLU A 652 -19.30 -11.22 12.32
N GLU A 653 -19.32 -11.17 10.98
CA GLU A 653 -19.98 -12.15 10.09
C GLU A 653 -19.25 -13.50 10.05
#